data_AF-A0A1G4TI75-F1
#
_entry.id   AF-A0A1G4TI75-F1
#
_cell.length_a   1.000
_cell.length_b   1.000
_cell.length_c   1.000
_cell.angle_alpha   90.00
_cell.angle_beta   90.00
_cell.angle_gamma   90.00
#
_symmetry.space_group_name_H-M   'P 1'
#
loop_
_entity.id
_entity.type
_entity.pdbx_description
1 polymer ?
#
loop_
_entity_poly.entity_id
_entity_poly.type
_entity_poly.pdbx_seq_one_letter_code
_entity_poly.pdbx_strand_id
1 'polypeptide(L)'
;MKTKELTLGIVAHVDAGKTTLSEAMLHTTGAIRTLGRVDRGDTTLDTDEIEKERGITIYSREARLLLDGMTISFIDTPGHVDFSAEMERSLSVLDVAILVISGLDGVQSHTRTLWALLERYHIPVIVFVNKMDIARKSEEELFASVRSELSDRMIHWSDTKSREEEIAMTDEALLDAYLGTGTMDEDSVKKAFAKRAFFPVLFGSALKEEGVTDLLALMKQLAWEITYPKAFGAKVFKISRDKAGNRLVHLKVTGGSLKNRDSIGEDKVSEIRLYNGDKYESVTEIEAGQVAEVMGLDHVRVGDALGEQEPMALGTLEAVLSYRVIPPSDVSIYTLLEKIRILEEEDPKLMVEWLEETKEIHVRLMGAVQTQVLQENMKRRFGILVTFDAGKIMYKETIANAVEGIGHFEPLRHYAEVHVLMEPGERGSGITVDTDCKTEVLALNWQRLILTHLTEKIHRGVLTGSPLTDVHFTVVTGRAHLKHTVGGDFRQATYRAVRQGLKKADNVLLEPYYKVTLEVPQELLGRAMTDLSHMHGQMDPPEIVDGRGVLTGKVPVACVSDYAREVAAYTGGEGSISFEMAGYYPCHNTEEVIEEKGYDSETDLKNPTASVFCAHGAGYALPWFMVDGEAHVPSPLLGTGRIDEEYQQERILEAAREKEAEEEAFRQRTYGGGAMDKTSSKKSSYQGYSGMSPELEEIFIREFGQIRSPIEYSQPIVRDYDRQEEIQKAREEYFDTHKNAAEKRKNKAKRKRYILVDGYNVIHAWPELKDLTAHSFDAARGRLLDILSNYQGYDGAQMIVVFDAYMVKGGTGSVQNYHNVHVIFTKEAQTADAYIERACHELAGDAEVRVVTSDGAEQVIVAGSGGIRISSQEFLKQVEQMNTRGLSEFRDRNRG
;
A
#
# COMPACT_ATOMS: atom_id res chain seq x y z
N MET A 1 -7.72 0.70 -60.64
CA MET A 1 -6.64 0.01 -59.91
C MET A 1 -6.84 0.36 -58.45
N LYS A 2 -7.02 -0.62 -57.56
CA LYS A 2 -7.05 -0.35 -56.12
C LYS A 2 -5.64 0.07 -55.69
N THR A 3 -5.54 1.19 -54.97
CA THR A 3 -4.30 1.68 -54.37
C THR A 3 -3.78 0.62 -53.40
N LYS A 4 -2.50 0.29 -53.43
CA LYS A 4 -1.92 -0.64 -52.44
C LYS A 4 -1.86 0.08 -51.09
N GLU A 5 -2.46 -0.51 -50.06
CA GLU A 5 -2.43 -0.02 -48.68
C GLU A 5 -1.44 -0.88 -47.88
N LEU A 6 -0.50 -0.25 -47.18
CA LEU A 6 0.49 -0.94 -46.35
C LEU A 6 0.64 -0.21 -45.01
N THR A 7 0.59 -0.95 -43.91
CA THR A 7 0.86 -0.41 -42.58
C THR A 7 2.32 -0.65 -42.20
N LEU A 8 3.11 0.42 -42.14
CA LEU A 8 4.51 0.41 -41.75
C LEU A 8 4.65 0.89 -40.30
N GLY A 9 5.46 0.19 -39.50
CA GLY A 9 5.95 0.72 -38.23
C GLY A 9 7.46 0.94 -38.24
N ILE A 10 7.94 2.00 -37.59
CA ILE A 10 9.37 2.14 -37.28
C ILE A 10 9.59 1.80 -35.81
N VAL A 11 10.52 0.88 -35.56
CA VAL A 11 10.92 0.46 -34.21
C VAL A 11 12.42 0.65 -34.04
N ALA A 12 12.83 1.12 -32.86
CA ALA A 12 14.24 1.39 -32.58
C ALA A 12 14.51 1.49 -31.09
N HIS A 13 15.76 1.29 -30.68
CA HIS A 13 16.21 1.70 -29.36
C HIS A 13 16.21 3.22 -29.19
N VAL A 14 16.22 3.69 -27.93
CA VAL A 14 16.33 5.10 -27.57
C VAL A 14 17.51 5.73 -28.32
N ASP A 15 17.30 6.95 -28.81
CA ASP A 15 18.28 7.72 -29.57
C ASP A 15 18.81 7.08 -30.86
N ALA A 16 18.29 5.95 -31.36
CA ALA A 16 18.72 5.39 -32.65
C ALA A 16 18.32 6.27 -33.86
N GLY A 17 17.53 7.33 -33.63
CA GLY A 17 17.11 8.29 -34.67
C GLY A 17 15.85 7.87 -35.42
N LYS A 18 14.95 7.15 -34.74
CA LYS A 18 13.63 6.73 -35.24
C LYS A 18 12.81 7.92 -35.76
N THR A 19 12.50 8.91 -34.91
CA THR A 19 11.75 10.11 -35.31
C THR A 19 12.45 10.87 -36.43
N THR A 20 13.79 10.93 -36.42
CA THR A 20 14.57 11.58 -37.48
C THR A 20 14.40 10.87 -38.82
N LEU A 21 14.36 9.53 -38.82
CA LEU A 21 14.07 8.74 -40.02
C LEU A 21 12.62 8.95 -40.48
N SER A 22 11.66 8.95 -39.55
CA SER A 22 10.25 9.26 -39.83
C SER A 22 10.09 10.61 -40.55
N GLU A 23 10.70 11.67 -40.00
CA GLU A 23 10.74 13.02 -40.59
C GLU A 23 11.37 13.03 -41.98
N ALA A 24 12.53 12.39 -42.14
CA ALA A 24 13.24 12.36 -43.43
C ALA A 24 12.41 11.64 -44.51
N MET A 25 11.71 10.55 -44.16
CA MET A 25 10.80 9.86 -45.07
C MET A 25 9.61 10.73 -45.47
N LEU A 26 9.00 11.43 -44.51
CA LEU A 26 7.89 12.36 -44.77
C LEU A 26 8.33 13.54 -45.65
N HIS A 27 9.53 14.06 -45.44
CA HIS A 27 10.08 15.17 -46.23
C HIS A 27 10.42 14.73 -47.65
N THR A 28 11.13 13.62 -47.80
CA THR A 28 11.53 13.05 -49.10
C THR A 28 10.32 12.70 -49.97
N THR A 29 9.22 12.26 -49.37
CA THR A 29 7.96 11.94 -50.07
C THR A 29 7.08 13.17 -50.33
N GLY A 30 7.48 14.35 -49.82
CA GLY A 30 6.76 15.61 -49.98
C GLY A 30 5.52 15.76 -49.09
N ALA A 31 5.32 14.87 -48.12
CA ALA A 31 4.23 14.96 -47.14
C ALA A 31 4.41 16.17 -46.20
N ILE A 32 5.66 16.51 -45.88
CA ILE A 32 6.03 17.74 -45.16
C ILE A 32 6.96 18.62 -46.01
N ARG A 33 6.91 19.94 -45.77
CA ARG A 33 7.66 20.94 -46.56
C ARG A 33 9.03 21.27 -45.97
N THR A 34 9.21 21.05 -44.68
CA THR A 34 10.40 21.42 -43.91
C THR A 34 10.73 20.28 -42.98
N LEU A 35 11.99 19.86 -42.98
CA LEU A 35 12.49 18.80 -42.10
C LEU A 35 12.55 19.29 -40.65
N GLY A 36 11.83 18.62 -39.75
CA GLY A 36 11.88 18.87 -38.31
C GLY A 36 13.06 18.16 -37.63
N ARG A 37 13.38 18.60 -36.41
CA ARG A 37 14.46 18.08 -35.57
C ARG A 37 14.02 17.89 -34.12
N VAL A 38 14.38 16.74 -33.56
CA VAL A 38 14.04 16.37 -32.17
C VAL A 38 14.68 17.32 -31.17
N ASP A 39 15.96 17.69 -31.37
CA ASP A 39 16.69 18.62 -30.49
C ASP A 39 16.15 20.06 -30.54
N ARG A 40 15.34 20.39 -31.54
CA ARG A 40 14.65 21.69 -31.67
C ARG A 40 13.18 21.63 -31.26
N GLY A 41 12.62 20.44 -31.02
CA GLY A 41 11.22 20.23 -30.69
C GLY A 41 10.23 20.63 -31.79
N ASP A 42 10.68 20.63 -33.06
CA ASP A 42 9.88 21.03 -34.22
C ASP A 42 9.53 19.87 -35.17
N THR A 43 9.62 18.63 -34.70
CA THR A 43 9.13 17.44 -35.41
C THR A 43 7.60 17.45 -35.54
N THR A 44 7.11 16.87 -36.63
CA THR A 44 5.69 16.78 -37.01
C THR A 44 4.97 15.68 -36.23
N LEU A 45 5.68 14.62 -35.85
CA LEU A 45 5.10 13.48 -35.15
C LEU A 45 5.13 13.66 -33.62
N ASP A 46 6.19 14.23 -33.03
CA ASP A 46 6.24 14.47 -31.58
C ASP A 46 5.63 15.84 -31.24
N THR A 47 4.30 15.99 -31.34
CA THR A 47 3.65 17.28 -31.05
C THR A 47 3.35 17.50 -29.57
N ASP A 48 3.42 16.46 -28.74
CA ASP A 48 3.18 16.56 -27.30
C ASP A 48 4.34 17.32 -26.62
N GLU A 49 4.01 18.18 -25.65
CA GLU A 49 5.02 18.99 -24.97
C GLU A 49 6.01 18.14 -24.15
N ILE A 50 5.57 17.01 -23.59
CA ILE A 50 6.43 16.10 -22.82
C ILE A 50 7.45 15.43 -23.75
N GLU A 51 7.00 15.01 -24.95
CA GLU A 51 7.87 14.43 -25.97
C GLU A 51 8.93 15.45 -26.43
N LYS A 52 8.54 16.70 -26.64
CA LYS A 52 9.46 17.80 -27.01
C LYS A 52 10.46 18.15 -25.93
N GLU A 53 10.03 18.22 -24.67
CA GLU A 53 10.92 18.53 -23.55
C GLU A 53 11.97 17.44 -23.31
N ARG A 54 11.61 16.18 -23.57
CA ARG A 54 12.49 15.03 -23.32
C ARG A 54 13.23 14.51 -24.54
N GLY A 55 12.80 14.86 -25.74
CA GLY A 55 13.36 14.35 -26.99
C GLY A 55 13.11 12.85 -27.20
N ILE A 56 12.05 12.28 -26.63
CA ILE A 56 11.67 10.86 -26.78
C ILE A 56 10.22 10.75 -27.28
N THR A 57 9.95 9.77 -28.14
CA THR A 57 8.57 9.40 -28.52
C THR A 57 7.94 8.58 -27.40
N ILE A 58 6.80 9.04 -26.91
CA ILE A 58 6.02 8.42 -25.82
C ILE A 58 4.77 7.78 -26.39
N TYR A 59 4.09 8.46 -27.34
CA TYR A 59 2.84 8.01 -27.90
C TYR A 59 2.99 7.60 -29.35
N SER A 60 2.38 6.46 -29.73
CA SER A 60 2.35 6.08 -31.14
C SER A 60 1.51 7.07 -31.95
N ARG A 61 2.02 7.52 -33.10
CA ARG A 61 1.35 8.48 -33.98
C ARG A 61 1.21 7.96 -35.40
N GLU A 62 0.04 8.21 -35.99
CA GLU A 62 -0.26 7.89 -37.36
C GLU A 62 0.07 9.04 -38.33
N ALA A 63 0.78 8.71 -39.41
CA ALA A 63 0.93 9.58 -40.57
C ALA A 63 0.64 8.80 -41.85
N ARG A 64 0.35 9.53 -42.93
CA ARG A 64 0.13 8.91 -44.24
C ARG A 64 1.02 9.54 -45.27
N LEU A 65 1.69 8.69 -46.04
CA LEU A 65 2.50 9.11 -47.17
C LEU A 65 2.10 8.34 -48.43
N LEU A 66 2.22 9.03 -49.56
CA LEU A 66 1.94 8.47 -50.88
C LEU A 66 3.26 8.18 -51.58
N LEU A 67 3.50 6.91 -51.90
CA LEU A 67 4.70 6.46 -52.61
C LEU A 67 4.29 5.85 -53.96
N ASP A 68 4.38 6.65 -55.04
CA ASP A 68 4.10 6.22 -56.42
C ASP A 68 2.81 5.39 -56.62
N GLY A 69 1.71 5.82 -56.01
CA GLY A 69 0.41 5.12 -56.10
C GLY A 69 0.20 4.00 -55.06
N MET A 70 1.09 3.91 -54.06
CA MET A 70 0.91 3.17 -52.81
C MET A 70 0.62 4.15 -51.68
N THR A 71 -0.35 3.83 -50.83
CA THR A 71 -0.60 4.54 -49.58
C THR A 71 0.08 3.77 -48.46
N ILE A 72 0.96 4.44 -47.72
CA ILE A 72 1.62 3.87 -46.54
C ILE A 72 1.06 4.56 -45.31
N SER A 73 0.37 3.78 -44.47
CA SER A 73 -0.03 4.18 -43.13
C SER A 73 1.15 3.93 -42.19
N PHE A 74 1.68 5.01 -41.66
CA PHE A 74 2.91 5.06 -40.90
C PHE A 74 2.58 5.13 -39.40
N ILE A 75 3.11 4.21 -38.60
CA ILE A 75 2.96 4.22 -37.15
C ILE A 75 4.35 4.40 -36.53
N ASP A 76 4.61 5.58 -35.98
CA ASP A 76 5.84 5.82 -35.22
C ASP A 76 5.66 5.21 -33.83
N THR A 77 6.53 4.30 -33.40
CA THR A 77 6.35 3.58 -32.12
C THR A 77 7.32 4.07 -31.05
N PRO A 78 6.97 4.05 -29.75
CA PRO A 78 7.92 4.40 -28.69
C PRO A 78 9.17 3.52 -28.70
N GLY A 79 10.34 4.12 -28.48
CA GLY A 79 11.64 3.40 -28.51
C GLY A 79 12.29 3.19 -27.14
N HIS A 80 11.62 3.67 -26.08
CA HIS A 80 12.09 3.57 -24.71
C HIS A 80 11.46 2.37 -24.01
N VAL A 81 12.25 1.67 -23.20
CA VAL A 81 11.84 0.42 -22.53
C VAL A 81 10.56 0.61 -21.71
N ASP A 82 10.44 1.71 -20.97
CA ASP A 82 9.25 2.06 -20.19
C ASP A 82 7.95 2.13 -21.02
N PHE A 83 7.99 2.37 -22.33
CA PHE A 83 6.81 2.44 -23.20
C PHE A 83 6.68 1.23 -24.13
N SER A 84 7.40 0.14 -23.82
CA SER A 84 7.41 -1.05 -24.68
C SER A 84 6.04 -1.71 -24.80
N ALA A 85 5.17 -1.58 -23.79
CA ALA A 85 3.80 -2.07 -23.86
C ALA A 85 2.98 -1.36 -24.97
N GLU A 86 3.13 -0.04 -25.14
CA GLU A 86 2.46 0.69 -26.23
C GLU A 86 3.03 0.32 -27.60
N MET A 87 4.35 0.14 -27.68
CA MET A 87 5.01 -0.34 -28.89
C MET A 87 4.54 -1.75 -29.27
N GLU A 88 4.49 -2.70 -28.33
CA GLU A 88 4.03 -4.07 -28.58
C GLU A 88 2.58 -4.10 -29.08
N ARG A 89 1.69 -3.27 -28.53
CA ARG A 89 0.32 -3.13 -29.06
C ARG A 89 0.30 -2.67 -30.50
N SER A 90 1.18 -1.73 -30.86
CA SER A 90 1.28 -1.20 -32.22
C SER A 90 1.78 -2.25 -33.21
N LEU A 91 2.64 -3.20 -32.79
CA LEU A 91 3.13 -4.30 -33.64
C LEU A 91 2.00 -5.18 -34.20
N SER A 92 0.93 -5.36 -33.44
CA SER A 92 -0.21 -6.23 -33.78
C SER A 92 -0.94 -5.89 -35.09
N VAL A 93 -0.78 -4.64 -35.55
CA VAL A 93 -1.43 -4.09 -36.74
C VAL A 93 -0.46 -3.80 -37.89
N LEU A 94 0.85 -3.99 -37.71
CA LEU A 94 1.83 -3.73 -38.75
C LEU A 94 1.81 -4.82 -39.83
N ASP A 95 2.00 -4.42 -41.09
CA ASP A 95 2.29 -5.33 -42.19
C ASP A 95 3.79 -5.48 -42.40
N VAL A 96 4.56 -4.42 -42.15
CA VAL A 96 6.03 -4.40 -42.28
C VAL A 96 6.61 -3.48 -41.21
N ALA A 97 7.84 -3.76 -40.78
CA ALA A 97 8.57 -2.90 -39.85
C ALA A 97 9.93 -2.47 -40.41
N ILE A 98 10.36 -1.26 -40.04
CA ILE A 98 11.76 -0.84 -40.16
C ILE A 98 12.37 -0.89 -38.77
N LEU A 99 13.41 -1.73 -38.61
CA LEU A 99 14.24 -1.76 -37.41
C LEU A 99 15.41 -0.81 -37.58
N VAL A 100 15.43 0.27 -36.81
CA VAL A 100 16.51 1.27 -36.85
C VAL A 100 17.56 0.94 -35.81
N ILE A 101 18.81 0.85 -36.26
CA ILE A 101 19.98 0.57 -35.42
C ILE A 101 20.93 1.77 -35.52
N SER A 102 21.45 2.24 -34.40
CA SER A 102 22.46 3.31 -34.40
C SER A 102 23.81 2.75 -34.85
N GLY A 103 24.43 3.34 -35.87
CA GLY A 103 25.80 2.99 -36.30
C GLY A 103 26.87 3.38 -35.27
N LEU A 104 26.54 4.28 -34.34
CA LEU A 104 27.40 4.61 -33.21
C LEU A 104 27.38 3.51 -32.14
N ASP A 105 26.18 3.03 -31.82
CA ASP A 105 25.93 2.16 -30.65
C ASP A 105 25.87 0.68 -31.03
N GLY A 106 25.60 0.34 -32.29
CA GLY A 106 25.40 -1.03 -32.76
C GLY A 106 24.13 -1.68 -32.20
N VAL A 107 24.11 -3.02 -32.19
CA VAL A 107 23.00 -3.80 -31.63
C VAL A 107 22.98 -3.64 -30.12
N GLN A 108 21.94 -2.96 -29.63
CA GLN A 108 21.67 -2.83 -28.21
C GLN A 108 20.71 -3.93 -27.77
N SER A 109 20.62 -4.17 -26.47
CA SER A 109 19.74 -5.20 -25.94
C SER A 109 18.24 -4.99 -26.19
N HIS A 110 17.76 -3.74 -26.07
CA HIS A 110 16.38 -3.44 -26.45
C HIS A 110 16.16 -3.73 -27.95
N THR A 111 17.20 -3.62 -28.79
CA THR A 111 17.13 -4.03 -30.19
C THR A 111 16.84 -5.53 -30.31
N ARG A 112 17.41 -6.37 -29.44
CA ARG A 112 17.13 -7.81 -29.38
C ARG A 112 15.72 -8.08 -28.85
N THR A 113 15.24 -7.33 -27.86
CA THR A 113 13.84 -7.39 -27.40
C THR A 113 12.88 -7.06 -28.55
N LEU A 114 13.14 -5.97 -29.28
CA LEU A 114 12.36 -5.57 -30.45
C LEU A 114 12.39 -6.65 -31.54
N TRP A 115 13.57 -7.23 -31.80
CA TRP A 115 13.74 -8.31 -32.76
C TRP A 115 12.90 -9.55 -32.42
N ALA A 116 12.95 -9.99 -31.16
CA ALA A 116 12.16 -11.12 -30.67
C ALA A 116 10.64 -10.84 -30.76
N LEU A 117 10.21 -9.61 -30.48
CA LEU A 117 8.81 -9.21 -30.68
C LEU A 117 8.42 -9.25 -32.16
N LEU A 118 9.21 -8.68 -33.06
CA LEU A 118 8.97 -8.72 -34.51
C LEU A 118 8.87 -10.16 -35.03
N GLU A 119 9.69 -11.07 -34.51
CA GLU A 119 9.64 -12.50 -34.80
C GLU A 119 8.35 -13.15 -34.31
N ARG A 120 7.97 -12.92 -33.05
CA ARG A 120 6.73 -13.43 -32.45
C ARG A 120 5.48 -13.01 -33.24
N TYR A 121 5.41 -11.75 -33.65
CA TYR A 121 4.30 -11.21 -34.44
C TYR A 121 4.43 -11.52 -35.95
N HIS A 122 5.47 -12.25 -36.37
CA HIS A 122 5.72 -12.65 -37.76
C HIS A 122 5.78 -11.47 -38.74
N ILE A 123 6.29 -10.30 -38.32
CA ILE A 123 6.30 -9.07 -39.11
C ILE A 123 7.55 -9.04 -40.00
N PRO A 124 7.47 -8.93 -41.34
CA PRO A 124 8.62 -8.68 -42.21
C PRO A 124 9.42 -7.42 -41.82
N VAL A 125 10.76 -7.48 -41.85
CA VAL A 125 11.63 -6.43 -41.31
C VAL A 125 12.64 -5.95 -42.35
N ILE A 126 12.76 -4.63 -42.50
CA ILE A 126 13.90 -3.97 -43.14
C ILE A 126 14.78 -3.38 -42.04
N VAL A 127 16.08 -3.63 -42.06
CA VAL A 127 17.01 -3.04 -41.10
C VAL A 127 17.64 -1.79 -41.72
N PHE A 128 17.58 -0.68 -40.99
CA PHE A 128 18.24 0.56 -41.38
C PHE A 128 19.26 0.98 -40.31
N VAL A 129 20.54 0.90 -40.64
CA VAL A 129 21.63 1.33 -39.76
C VAL A 129 21.84 2.83 -39.98
N ASN A 130 21.39 3.62 -39.02
CA ASN A 130 21.35 5.07 -39.04
C ASN A 130 22.61 5.70 -38.41
N LYS A 131 22.75 7.03 -38.49
CA LYS A 131 23.87 7.79 -37.89
C LYS A 131 25.26 7.38 -38.40
N MET A 132 25.35 6.92 -39.64
CA MET A 132 26.63 6.54 -40.26
C MET A 132 27.60 7.72 -40.42
N ASP A 133 27.11 8.96 -40.32
CA ASP A 133 27.93 10.17 -40.33
C ASP A 133 28.82 10.35 -39.09
N ILE A 134 28.49 9.67 -37.99
CA ILE A 134 29.25 9.69 -36.73
C ILE A 134 29.68 8.28 -36.27
N ALA A 135 29.43 7.26 -37.09
CA ALA A 135 29.81 5.89 -36.79
C ALA A 135 31.34 5.74 -36.74
N ARG A 136 31.83 4.97 -35.76
CA ARG A 136 33.27 4.68 -35.62
C ARG A 136 33.68 3.40 -36.35
N LYS A 137 32.74 2.46 -36.46
CA LYS A 137 32.91 1.18 -37.14
C LYS A 137 32.62 1.35 -38.63
N SER A 138 33.26 0.53 -39.46
CA SER A 138 32.93 0.51 -40.89
C SER A 138 31.56 -0.13 -41.13
N GLU A 139 31.01 0.08 -42.33
CA GLU A 139 29.76 -0.54 -42.78
C GLU A 139 29.84 -2.07 -42.71
N GLU A 140 30.97 -2.65 -43.09
CA GLU A 140 31.21 -4.10 -43.06
C GLU A 140 31.28 -4.64 -41.62
N GLU A 141 31.93 -3.92 -40.70
CA GLU A 141 32.01 -4.30 -39.29
C GLU A 141 30.64 -4.27 -38.61
N LEU A 142 29.83 -3.25 -38.91
CA LEU A 142 28.46 -3.12 -38.39
C LEU A 142 27.55 -4.20 -38.99
N PHE A 143 27.66 -4.46 -40.30
CA PHE A 143 26.90 -5.54 -40.94
C PHE A 143 27.21 -6.91 -40.33
N ALA A 144 28.49 -7.21 -40.10
CA ALA A 144 28.91 -8.46 -39.47
C ALA A 144 28.34 -8.61 -38.06
N SER A 145 28.36 -7.54 -37.25
CA SER A 145 27.76 -7.51 -35.90
C SER A 145 26.25 -7.76 -35.97
N VAL A 146 25.51 -7.01 -36.80
CA VAL A 146 24.05 -7.16 -36.97
C VAL A 146 23.69 -8.58 -37.42
N ARG A 147 24.44 -9.16 -38.36
CA ARG A 147 24.24 -10.53 -38.84
C ARG A 147 24.46 -11.55 -37.74
N SER A 148 25.57 -11.44 -36.99
CA SER A 148 25.90 -12.40 -35.93
C SER A 148 24.95 -12.33 -34.72
N GLU A 149 24.40 -11.16 -34.42
CA GLU A 149 23.63 -10.93 -33.19
C GLU A 149 22.12 -11.05 -33.39
N LEU A 150 21.60 -10.81 -34.61
CA LEU A 150 20.15 -10.85 -34.88
C LEU A 150 19.76 -12.04 -35.77
N SER A 151 20.42 -12.24 -36.92
CA SER A 151 20.11 -13.35 -37.83
C SER A 151 21.15 -13.53 -38.94
N ASP A 152 21.51 -14.78 -39.24
CA ASP A 152 22.35 -15.12 -40.39
C ASP A 152 21.71 -14.82 -41.76
N ARG A 153 20.39 -14.55 -41.77
CA ARG A 153 19.56 -14.24 -42.95
C ARG A 153 19.57 -12.75 -43.33
N MET A 154 20.43 -11.96 -42.69
CA MET A 154 20.64 -10.55 -43.02
C MET A 154 21.41 -10.41 -44.33
N ILE A 155 20.91 -9.58 -45.25
CA ILE A 155 21.51 -9.38 -46.59
C ILE A 155 21.84 -7.91 -46.78
N HIS A 156 23.09 -7.63 -47.16
CA HIS A 156 23.56 -6.28 -47.44
C HIS A 156 22.94 -5.76 -48.74
N TRP A 157 22.06 -4.76 -48.67
CA TRP A 157 21.23 -4.43 -49.83
C TRP A 157 22.00 -3.75 -50.97
N SER A 158 23.07 -3.03 -50.66
CA SER A 158 23.90 -2.32 -51.63
C SER A 158 24.79 -3.25 -52.48
N ASP A 159 25.05 -4.49 -52.04
CA ASP A 159 25.85 -5.46 -52.80
C ASP A 159 24.95 -6.27 -53.73
N THR A 160 24.77 -5.78 -54.96
CA THR A 160 23.81 -6.36 -55.92
C THR A 160 24.12 -7.82 -56.25
N LYS A 161 25.40 -8.20 -56.34
CA LYS A 161 25.80 -9.53 -56.79
C LYS A 161 25.68 -10.57 -55.67
N SER A 162 26.18 -10.24 -54.47
CA SER A 162 26.00 -11.10 -53.29
C SER A 162 24.52 -11.22 -52.91
N ARG A 163 23.75 -10.13 -53.05
CA ARG A 163 22.32 -10.09 -52.71
C ARG A 163 21.50 -11.11 -53.49
N GLU A 164 21.66 -11.21 -54.81
CA GLU A 164 20.86 -12.14 -55.62
C GLU A 164 21.18 -13.60 -55.27
N GLU A 165 22.46 -13.92 -55.06
CA GLU A 165 22.90 -15.25 -54.64
C GLU A 165 22.37 -15.62 -53.24
N GLU A 166 22.47 -14.71 -52.27
CA GLU A 166 21.99 -14.93 -50.90
C GLU A 166 20.47 -15.06 -50.82
N ILE A 167 19.70 -14.25 -51.57
CA ILE A 167 18.23 -14.39 -51.64
C ILE A 167 17.86 -15.75 -52.23
N ALA A 168 18.54 -16.18 -53.30
CA ALA A 168 18.27 -17.47 -53.93
C ALA A 168 18.47 -18.64 -52.95
N MET A 169 19.46 -18.56 -52.05
CA MET A 169 19.72 -19.59 -51.04
C MET A 169 18.65 -19.67 -49.92
N THR A 170 17.72 -18.72 -49.85
CA THR A 170 16.71 -18.71 -48.76
C THR A 170 15.51 -19.63 -49.00
N ASP A 171 15.27 -20.06 -50.23
CA ASP A 171 14.17 -20.94 -50.61
C ASP A 171 14.58 -21.84 -51.78
N GLU A 172 14.28 -23.14 -51.71
CA GLU A 172 14.66 -24.12 -52.75
C GLU A 172 14.13 -23.75 -54.14
N ALA A 173 12.91 -23.20 -54.23
CA ALA A 173 12.33 -22.81 -55.52
C ALA A 173 13.01 -21.57 -56.10
N LEU A 174 13.45 -20.64 -55.24
CA LEU A 174 14.25 -19.49 -55.68
C LEU A 174 15.64 -19.92 -56.15
N LEU A 175 16.28 -20.86 -55.44
CA LEU A 175 17.57 -21.40 -55.82
C LEU A 175 17.53 -22.10 -57.18
N ASP A 176 16.54 -22.96 -57.39
CA ASP A 176 16.35 -23.68 -58.65
C ASP A 176 16.10 -22.71 -59.82
N ALA A 177 15.28 -21.67 -59.61
CA ALA A 177 15.01 -20.64 -60.62
C ALA A 177 16.28 -19.85 -60.99
N TYR A 178 17.07 -19.48 -59.98
CA TYR A 178 18.32 -18.73 -60.16
C TYR A 178 19.40 -19.57 -60.86
N LEU A 179 19.59 -20.83 -60.48
CA LEU A 179 20.54 -21.73 -61.13
C LEU A 179 20.13 -22.06 -62.59
N GLY A 180 18.83 -22.15 -62.86
CA GLY A 180 18.30 -22.46 -64.19
C GLY A 180 18.33 -21.27 -65.16
N THR A 181 17.95 -20.07 -64.71
CA THR A 181 17.73 -18.90 -65.58
C THR A 181 18.68 -17.72 -65.32
N GLY A 182 19.42 -17.73 -64.21
CA GLY A 182 20.24 -16.61 -63.76
C GLY A 182 19.45 -15.44 -63.18
N THR A 183 18.13 -15.56 -63.05
CA THR A 183 17.24 -14.50 -62.55
C THR A 183 16.16 -15.06 -61.63
N MET A 184 15.70 -14.28 -60.68
CA MET A 184 14.56 -14.63 -59.83
C MET A 184 13.32 -13.82 -60.21
N ASP A 185 12.16 -14.46 -60.13
CA ASP A 185 10.87 -13.78 -60.28
C ASP A 185 10.61 -12.82 -59.09
N GLU A 186 10.26 -11.57 -59.38
CA GLU A 186 10.03 -10.54 -58.35
C GLU A 186 8.93 -10.93 -57.36
N ASP A 187 7.88 -11.61 -57.82
CA ASP A 187 6.73 -11.99 -56.99
C ASP A 187 7.11 -13.05 -55.96
N SER A 188 8.04 -13.93 -56.35
CA SER A 188 8.62 -14.96 -55.48
C SER A 188 9.55 -14.35 -54.42
N VAL A 189 10.36 -13.34 -54.79
CA VAL A 189 11.19 -12.58 -53.82
C VAL A 189 10.31 -11.83 -52.81
N LYS A 190 9.23 -11.19 -53.26
CA LYS A 190 8.25 -10.51 -52.38
C LYS A 190 7.60 -11.48 -51.39
N LYS A 191 7.24 -12.69 -51.84
CA LYS A 191 6.69 -13.75 -50.96
C LYS A 191 7.71 -14.25 -49.95
N ALA A 192 8.98 -14.39 -50.35
CA ALA A 192 10.06 -14.77 -49.44
C ALA A 192 10.27 -13.71 -48.34
N PHE A 193 10.27 -12.42 -48.71
CA PHE A 193 10.33 -11.32 -47.76
C PHE A 193 9.12 -11.31 -46.80
N ALA A 194 7.90 -11.45 -47.33
CA ALA A 194 6.68 -11.51 -46.53
C ALA A 194 6.66 -12.69 -45.54
N LYS A 195 7.40 -13.77 -45.82
CA LYS A 195 7.58 -14.93 -44.94
C LYS A 195 8.79 -14.82 -44.00
N ARG A 196 9.46 -13.67 -43.95
CA ARG A 196 10.70 -13.46 -43.16
C ARG A 196 11.83 -14.43 -43.54
N ALA A 197 11.94 -14.81 -44.82
CA ALA A 197 13.01 -15.69 -45.30
C ALA A 197 14.38 -14.99 -45.36
N PHE A 198 14.39 -13.67 -45.58
CA PHE A 198 15.59 -12.83 -45.52
C PHE A 198 15.25 -11.43 -44.98
N PHE A 199 16.28 -10.70 -44.57
CA PHE A 199 16.15 -9.36 -44.00
C PHE A 199 17.14 -8.40 -44.68
N PRO A 200 16.67 -7.43 -45.48
CA PRO A 200 17.54 -6.47 -46.13
C PRO A 200 18.09 -5.45 -45.14
N VAL A 201 19.38 -5.15 -45.24
CA VAL A 201 20.09 -4.16 -44.41
C VAL A 201 20.57 -3.01 -45.29
N LEU A 202 20.23 -1.78 -44.92
CA LEU A 202 20.66 -0.53 -45.52
C LEU A 202 21.42 0.32 -44.50
N PHE A 203 22.30 1.17 -45.00
CA PHE A 203 23.12 2.09 -44.19
C PHE A 203 22.87 3.53 -44.62
N GLY A 204 22.86 4.45 -43.66
CA GLY A 204 22.67 5.86 -43.99
C GLY A 204 22.69 6.82 -42.79
N SER A 205 22.33 8.06 -43.08
CA SER A 205 22.15 9.11 -42.08
C SER A 205 20.85 9.85 -42.35
N ALA A 206 19.82 9.54 -41.57
CA ALA A 206 18.52 10.20 -41.66
C ALA A 206 18.64 11.72 -41.44
N LEU A 207 19.58 12.16 -40.60
CA LEU A 207 19.83 13.58 -40.34
C LEU A 207 20.34 14.33 -41.59
N LYS A 208 21.07 13.64 -42.46
CA LYS A 208 21.58 14.18 -43.74
C LYS A 208 20.75 13.75 -44.95
N GLU A 209 19.66 13.02 -44.73
CA GLU A 209 18.83 12.39 -45.77
C GLU A 209 19.61 11.41 -46.68
N GLU A 210 20.74 10.89 -46.20
CA GLU A 210 21.57 9.91 -46.92
C GLU A 210 20.99 8.49 -46.70
N GLY A 211 20.75 7.75 -47.78
CA GLY A 211 20.18 6.38 -47.75
C GLY A 211 18.66 6.30 -47.60
N VAL A 212 17.96 7.41 -47.34
CA VAL A 212 16.50 7.45 -47.18
C VAL A 212 15.76 7.19 -48.49
N THR A 213 16.26 7.72 -49.60
CA THR A 213 15.71 7.46 -50.95
C THR A 213 15.84 5.98 -51.32
N ASP A 214 16.97 5.36 -51.00
CA ASP A 214 17.22 3.93 -51.27
C ASP A 214 16.31 3.05 -50.41
N LEU A 215 16.05 3.44 -49.16
CA LEU A 215 15.08 2.80 -48.28
C LEU A 215 13.66 2.86 -48.86
N LEU A 216 13.21 4.03 -49.33
CA LEU A 216 11.90 4.18 -49.96
C LEU A 216 11.79 3.36 -51.26
N ALA A 217 12.86 3.33 -52.06
CA ALA A 217 12.92 2.50 -53.27
C ALA A 217 12.86 1.00 -52.93
N LEU A 218 13.56 0.56 -51.89
CA LEU A 218 13.51 -0.81 -51.39
C LEU A 218 12.11 -1.20 -50.92
N MET A 219 11.46 -0.35 -50.13
CA MET A 219 10.09 -0.57 -49.67
C MET A 219 9.14 -0.78 -50.86
N LYS A 220 9.26 0.07 -51.88
CA LYS A 220 8.47 -0.08 -53.11
C LYS A 220 8.77 -1.40 -53.83
N GLN A 221 10.04 -1.80 -53.91
CA GLN A 221 10.47 -3.03 -54.55
C GLN A 221 9.92 -4.29 -53.84
N LEU A 222 9.93 -4.29 -52.50
CA LEU A 222 9.51 -5.44 -51.69
C LEU A 222 8.03 -5.44 -51.33
N ALA A 223 7.29 -4.38 -51.64
CA ALA A 223 5.88 -4.30 -51.34
C ALA A 223 5.06 -5.35 -52.13
N TRP A 224 4.32 -6.17 -51.38
CA TRP A 224 3.43 -7.20 -51.92
C TRP A 224 1.96 -6.79 -51.79
N GLU A 225 1.08 -7.55 -52.43
CA GLU A 225 -0.37 -7.34 -52.32
C GLU A 225 -0.92 -8.24 -51.21
N ILE A 226 -1.53 -7.62 -50.19
CA ILE A 226 -2.15 -8.34 -49.08
C ILE A 226 -3.58 -8.70 -49.48
N THR A 227 -3.92 -9.98 -49.38
CA THR A 227 -5.27 -10.47 -49.65
C THR A 227 -6.07 -10.50 -48.36
N TYR A 228 -7.11 -9.66 -48.28
CA TYR A 228 -8.00 -9.59 -47.11
C TYR A 228 -9.29 -10.42 -47.31
N PRO A 229 -9.84 -11.00 -46.23
CA PRO A 229 -11.18 -11.59 -46.24
C PRO A 229 -12.26 -10.60 -46.65
N LYS A 230 -13.37 -11.12 -47.18
CA LYS A 230 -14.54 -10.30 -47.56
C LYS A 230 -15.41 -9.90 -46.37
N ALA A 231 -15.46 -10.73 -45.33
CA ALA A 231 -16.21 -10.44 -44.12
C ALA A 231 -15.51 -9.32 -43.33
N PHE A 232 -16.30 -8.49 -42.64
CA PHE A 232 -15.76 -7.41 -41.83
C PHE A 232 -14.97 -7.98 -40.65
N GLY A 233 -13.72 -7.52 -40.51
CA GLY A 233 -12.86 -7.79 -39.37
C GLY A 233 -12.02 -6.55 -39.07
N ALA A 234 -11.80 -6.25 -37.79
CA ALA A 234 -10.88 -5.18 -37.39
C ALA A 234 -10.18 -5.51 -36.07
N LYS A 235 -8.97 -4.97 -35.91
CA LYS A 235 -8.16 -5.07 -34.70
C LYS A 235 -8.03 -3.72 -34.03
N VAL A 236 -8.32 -3.65 -32.74
CA VAL A 236 -8.19 -2.43 -31.94
C VAL A 236 -6.85 -2.48 -31.20
N PHE A 237 -6.00 -1.48 -31.44
CA PHE A 237 -4.64 -1.48 -30.87
C PHE A 237 -4.38 -0.30 -29.94
N LYS A 238 -5.18 0.76 -30.02
CA LYS A 238 -5.02 1.96 -29.18
C LYS A 238 -6.37 2.63 -28.93
N ILE A 239 -6.51 3.21 -27.74
CA ILE A 239 -7.61 4.11 -27.40
C ILE A 239 -6.97 5.42 -26.97
N SER A 240 -7.51 6.53 -27.46
CA SER A 240 -7.06 7.87 -27.10
C SER A 240 -8.25 8.81 -26.94
N ARG A 241 -7.97 10.06 -26.56
CA ARG A 241 -8.99 11.11 -26.48
C ARG A 241 -8.54 12.36 -27.22
N ASP A 242 -9.47 12.97 -27.94
CA ASP A 242 -9.20 14.24 -28.61
C ASP A 242 -9.13 15.42 -27.62
N LYS A 243 -8.80 16.62 -28.12
CA LYS A 243 -8.71 17.85 -27.31
C LYS A 243 -10.04 18.24 -26.63
N ALA A 244 -11.18 17.74 -27.13
CA ALA A 244 -12.49 17.94 -26.52
C ALA A 244 -12.86 16.84 -25.52
N GLY A 245 -12.00 15.83 -25.34
CA GLY A 245 -12.19 14.69 -24.44
C GLY A 245 -13.01 13.55 -25.05
N ASN A 246 -13.31 13.61 -26.35
CA ASN A 246 -14.04 12.54 -27.03
C ASN A 246 -13.16 11.30 -27.18
N ARG A 247 -13.75 10.13 -26.94
CA ARG A 247 -13.11 8.84 -27.07
C ARG A 247 -12.86 8.50 -28.54
N LEU A 248 -11.62 8.12 -28.85
CA LEU A 248 -11.17 7.68 -30.17
C LEU A 248 -10.65 6.25 -30.07
N VAL A 249 -11.21 5.36 -30.88
CA VAL A 249 -10.76 3.97 -31.00
C VAL A 249 -9.91 3.83 -32.25
N HIS A 250 -8.62 3.54 -32.09
CA HIS A 250 -7.70 3.32 -33.19
C HIS A 250 -7.76 1.85 -33.59
N LEU A 251 -8.10 1.60 -34.85
CA LEU A 251 -8.24 0.26 -35.38
C LEU A 251 -7.66 0.11 -36.78
N LYS A 252 -7.28 -1.13 -37.11
CA LYS A 252 -6.96 -1.55 -38.47
C LYS A 252 -8.04 -2.48 -38.97
N VAL A 253 -8.62 -2.18 -40.12
CA VAL A 253 -9.56 -3.08 -40.79
C VAL A 253 -8.77 -4.21 -41.44
N THR A 254 -9.05 -5.45 -41.06
CA THR A 254 -8.39 -6.67 -41.53
C THR A 254 -9.25 -7.49 -42.48
N GLY A 255 -10.49 -7.08 -42.72
CA GLY A 255 -11.39 -7.70 -43.68
C GLY A 255 -12.60 -6.81 -43.96
N GLY A 256 -13.17 -6.92 -45.17
CA GLY A 256 -14.36 -6.18 -45.57
C GLY A 256 -14.16 -4.65 -45.53
N SER A 257 -15.15 -3.95 -44.98
CA SER A 257 -15.19 -2.48 -44.89
C SER A 257 -15.98 -2.05 -43.65
N LEU A 258 -15.66 -0.91 -43.06
CA LEU A 258 -16.43 -0.27 -41.98
C LEU A 258 -17.01 1.05 -42.46
N LYS A 259 -18.30 1.29 -42.21
CA LYS A 259 -19.03 2.51 -42.60
C LYS A 259 -19.55 3.27 -41.40
N ASN A 260 -19.75 4.57 -41.60
CA ASN A 260 -20.50 5.37 -40.64
C ASN A 260 -21.90 4.77 -40.43
N ARG A 261 -22.32 4.69 -39.16
CA ARG A 261 -23.58 4.09 -38.67
C ARG A 261 -23.63 2.57 -38.68
N ASP A 262 -22.56 1.88 -39.03
CA ASP A 262 -22.48 0.43 -38.80
C ASP A 262 -22.55 0.13 -37.30
N SER A 263 -23.14 -1.01 -36.97
CA SER A 263 -23.31 -1.47 -35.58
C SER A 263 -22.30 -2.57 -35.29
N ILE A 264 -21.47 -2.37 -34.26
CA ILE A 264 -20.44 -3.31 -33.82
C ILE A 264 -20.80 -3.74 -32.39
N GLY A 265 -21.37 -4.93 -32.25
CA GLY A 265 -21.93 -5.36 -30.97
C GLY A 265 -23.07 -4.43 -30.53
N GLU A 266 -22.93 -3.83 -29.35
CA GLU A 266 -23.89 -2.85 -28.79
C GLU A 266 -23.60 -1.41 -29.23
N ASP A 267 -22.42 -1.17 -29.80
CA ASP A 267 -21.96 0.16 -30.18
C ASP A 267 -22.30 0.52 -31.63
N LYS A 268 -22.31 1.82 -31.94
CA LYS A 268 -22.61 2.32 -33.27
C LYS A 268 -21.62 3.38 -33.71
N VAL A 269 -21.00 3.15 -34.87
CA VAL A 269 -20.03 4.07 -35.46
C VAL A 269 -20.68 5.42 -35.75
N SER A 270 -20.19 6.49 -35.12
CA SER A 270 -20.69 7.84 -35.34
C SER A 270 -19.90 8.58 -36.43
N GLU A 271 -18.58 8.49 -36.37
CA GLU A 271 -17.65 9.17 -37.26
C GLU A 271 -16.37 8.34 -37.41
N ILE A 272 -15.83 8.30 -38.63
CA ILE A 272 -14.53 7.71 -38.94
C ILE A 272 -13.60 8.84 -39.38
N ARG A 273 -12.43 8.91 -38.76
CA ARG A 273 -11.40 9.91 -39.01
C ARG A 273 -10.13 9.22 -39.49
N LEU A 274 -9.40 9.90 -40.38
CA LEU A 274 -8.09 9.47 -40.85
C LEU A 274 -7.10 10.56 -40.51
N TYR A 275 -6.19 10.27 -39.58
CA TYR A 275 -5.20 11.24 -39.10
C TYR A 275 -3.95 11.30 -39.99
N ASN A 276 -3.35 12.48 -40.03
CA ASN A 276 -2.02 12.75 -40.57
C ASN A 276 -1.33 13.77 -39.67
N GLY A 277 -0.62 13.27 -38.66
CA GLY A 277 -0.13 14.09 -37.55
C GLY A 277 -1.31 14.66 -36.74
N ASP A 278 -1.33 15.98 -36.52
CA ASP A 278 -2.39 16.65 -35.74
C ASP A 278 -3.69 16.93 -36.53
N LYS A 279 -3.69 16.72 -37.84
CA LYS A 279 -4.84 16.99 -38.72
C LYS A 279 -5.55 15.70 -39.07
N TYR A 280 -6.86 15.76 -39.27
CA TYR A 280 -7.64 14.62 -39.72
C TYR A 280 -8.61 15.00 -40.83
N GLU A 281 -8.97 14.01 -41.63
CA GLU A 281 -10.12 14.05 -42.54
C GLU A 281 -11.22 13.09 -42.07
N SER A 282 -12.47 13.52 -42.14
CA SER A 282 -13.61 12.65 -41.83
C SER A 282 -14.06 11.92 -43.08
N VAL A 283 -14.19 10.60 -42.99
CA VAL A 283 -14.59 9.73 -44.11
C VAL A 283 -15.86 8.95 -43.78
N THR A 284 -16.51 8.43 -44.82
CA THR A 284 -17.75 7.66 -44.69
C THR A 284 -17.54 6.16 -44.60
N GLU A 285 -16.42 5.67 -45.13
CA GLU A 285 -16.08 4.26 -45.25
C GLU A 285 -14.56 4.10 -45.24
N ILE A 286 -14.09 3.02 -44.60
CA ILE A 286 -12.71 2.55 -44.64
C ILE A 286 -12.70 1.08 -45.08
N GLU A 287 -11.73 0.71 -45.92
CA GLU A 287 -11.56 -0.64 -46.46
C GLU A 287 -10.48 -1.42 -45.70
N ALA A 288 -10.45 -2.74 -45.89
CA ALA A 288 -9.39 -3.60 -45.36
C ALA A 288 -7.98 -3.13 -45.77
N GLY A 289 -7.06 -3.17 -44.82
CA GLY A 289 -5.70 -2.65 -44.91
C GLY A 289 -5.51 -1.25 -44.36
N GLN A 290 -6.59 -0.49 -44.16
CA GLN A 290 -6.51 0.89 -43.66
C GLN A 290 -6.56 0.96 -42.13
N VAL A 291 -5.80 1.91 -41.59
CA VAL A 291 -5.83 2.32 -40.17
C VAL A 291 -6.66 3.60 -40.04
N ALA A 292 -7.53 3.64 -39.03
CA ALA A 292 -8.44 4.75 -38.79
C ALA A 292 -8.83 4.88 -37.31
N GLU A 293 -9.25 6.08 -36.96
CA GLU A 293 -9.77 6.45 -35.65
C GLU A 293 -11.29 6.55 -35.71
N VAL A 294 -11.97 5.79 -34.85
CA VAL A 294 -13.42 5.63 -34.88
C VAL A 294 -14.04 6.16 -33.59
N MET A 295 -15.12 6.92 -33.75
CA MET A 295 -15.95 7.42 -32.65
C MET A 295 -17.28 6.66 -32.54
N GLY A 296 -17.86 6.65 -31.34
CA GLY A 296 -19.15 6.02 -31.04
C GLY A 296 -19.06 4.55 -30.61
N LEU A 297 -17.84 4.07 -30.38
CA LEU A 297 -17.55 2.75 -29.81
C LEU A 297 -17.19 2.94 -28.35
N ASP A 298 -18.13 2.75 -27.42
CA ASP A 298 -17.94 3.02 -25.98
C ASP A 298 -17.52 1.78 -25.19
N HIS A 299 -17.92 0.58 -25.64
CA HIS A 299 -17.66 -0.68 -24.93
C HIS A 299 -16.41 -1.41 -25.43
N VAL A 300 -15.89 -1.00 -26.59
CA VAL A 300 -14.67 -1.58 -27.21
C VAL A 300 -13.42 -1.24 -26.40
N ARG A 301 -12.58 -2.23 -26.10
CA ARG A 301 -11.31 -2.08 -25.36
C ARG A 301 -10.09 -2.29 -26.26
N VAL A 302 -8.94 -1.82 -25.78
CA VAL A 302 -7.65 -2.09 -26.42
C VAL A 302 -7.40 -3.61 -26.43
N GLY A 303 -7.05 -4.15 -27.60
CA GLY A 303 -6.83 -5.58 -27.83
C GLY A 303 -8.06 -6.33 -28.35
N ASP A 304 -9.23 -5.70 -28.40
CA ASP A 304 -10.43 -6.34 -28.92
C ASP A 304 -10.32 -6.63 -30.42
N ALA A 305 -10.86 -7.78 -30.80
CA ALA A 305 -11.11 -8.17 -32.19
C ALA A 305 -12.59 -7.92 -32.52
N LEU A 306 -12.83 -7.12 -33.56
CA LEU A 306 -14.17 -6.75 -34.01
C LEU A 306 -14.54 -7.56 -35.27
N GLY A 307 -15.81 -7.96 -35.39
CA GLY A 307 -16.30 -8.73 -36.54
C GLY A 307 -15.77 -10.17 -36.58
N GLU A 308 -15.49 -10.70 -37.77
CA GLU A 308 -14.92 -12.04 -37.99
C GLU A 308 -13.38 -12.03 -37.86
N GLN A 309 -12.87 -11.36 -36.82
CA GLN A 309 -11.44 -11.30 -36.52
C GLN A 309 -11.14 -12.22 -35.32
N GLU A 310 -10.07 -13.01 -35.42
CA GLU A 310 -9.62 -13.82 -34.28
C GLU A 310 -9.05 -12.92 -33.16
N PRO A 311 -9.39 -13.20 -31.89
CA PRO A 311 -8.85 -12.48 -30.74
C PRO A 311 -7.35 -12.72 -30.62
N MET A 312 -6.61 -11.65 -30.31
CA MET A 312 -5.16 -11.72 -30.17
C MET A 312 -4.77 -12.01 -28.72
N ALA A 313 -3.67 -12.73 -28.53
CA ALA A 313 -3.03 -12.82 -27.21
C ALA A 313 -2.57 -11.41 -26.79
N LEU A 314 -2.99 -10.96 -25.60
CA LEU A 314 -2.49 -9.74 -24.99
C LEU A 314 -0.97 -9.82 -24.83
N GLY A 315 -0.27 -8.70 -25.10
CA GLY A 315 1.18 -8.63 -25.19
C GLY A 315 1.92 -9.18 -23.97
N THR A 316 3.13 -9.71 -24.23
CA THR A 316 3.96 -10.41 -23.22
C THR A 316 4.62 -9.51 -22.20
N LEU A 317 4.84 -8.24 -22.52
CA LEU A 317 5.52 -7.36 -21.59
C LEU A 317 4.57 -7.01 -20.44
N GLU A 318 4.98 -7.34 -19.21
CA GLU A 318 4.22 -7.04 -18.00
C GLU A 318 4.83 -5.85 -17.26
N ALA A 319 3.97 -5.02 -16.69
CA ALA A 319 4.38 -3.97 -15.77
C ALA A 319 4.77 -4.61 -14.44
N VAL A 320 5.99 -4.36 -13.99
CA VAL A 320 6.62 -5.10 -12.88
C VAL A 320 6.66 -4.26 -11.60
N LEU A 321 6.51 -2.94 -11.70
CA LEU A 321 6.62 -2.02 -10.57
C LEU A 321 5.25 -1.55 -10.12
N SER A 322 4.93 -1.66 -8.83
CA SER A 322 3.69 -1.13 -8.27
C SER A 322 3.99 0.15 -7.46
N TYR A 323 3.23 1.20 -7.71
CA TYR A 323 3.36 2.50 -7.04
C TYR A 323 2.02 2.97 -6.51
N ARG A 324 2.03 3.52 -5.30
CA ARG A 324 0.89 4.25 -4.74
C ARG A 324 0.84 5.65 -5.32
N VAL A 325 -0.36 6.07 -5.73
CA VAL A 325 -0.62 7.42 -6.24
C VAL A 325 -1.16 8.30 -5.12
N ILE A 326 -0.43 9.38 -4.83
CA ILE A 326 -0.74 10.32 -3.77
C ILE A 326 -1.42 11.56 -4.39
N PRO A 327 -2.68 11.85 -4.05
CA PRO A 327 -3.34 13.09 -4.46
C PRO A 327 -2.80 14.29 -3.67
N PRO A 328 -2.90 15.52 -4.23
CA PRO A 328 -2.72 16.73 -3.45
C PRO A 328 -3.85 16.88 -2.42
N SER A 329 -3.60 17.64 -1.34
CA SER A 329 -4.47 17.71 -0.15
C SER A 329 -5.89 18.24 -0.41
N ASP A 330 -6.10 18.90 -1.54
CA ASP A 330 -7.35 19.53 -1.97
C ASP A 330 -8.21 18.66 -2.90
N VAL A 331 -7.69 17.49 -3.32
CA VAL A 331 -8.39 16.60 -4.28
C VAL A 331 -8.89 15.34 -3.58
N SER A 332 -10.16 15.00 -3.83
CA SER A 332 -10.76 13.75 -3.36
C SER A 332 -10.16 12.54 -4.07
N ILE A 333 -9.90 11.47 -3.32
CA ILE A 333 -9.39 10.20 -3.84
C ILE A 333 -10.35 9.58 -4.87
N TYR A 334 -11.67 9.73 -4.70
CA TYR A 334 -12.63 9.21 -5.68
C TYR A 334 -12.56 9.96 -7.02
N THR A 335 -12.36 11.29 -6.98
CA THR A 335 -12.13 12.08 -8.19
C THR A 335 -10.84 11.66 -8.87
N LEU A 336 -9.78 11.42 -8.09
CA LEU A 336 -8.51 10.92 -8.61
C LEU A 336 -8.68 9.56 -9.28
N LEU A 337 -9.38 8.62 -8.64
CA LEU A 337 -9.63 7.28 -9.18
C LEU A 337 -10.37 7.33 -10.52
N GLU A 338 -11.40 8.18 -10.63
CA GLU A 338 -12.13 8.38 -11.90
C GLU A 338 -11.20 8.86 -13.02
N LYS A 339 -10.29 9.80 -12.73
CA LYS A 339 -9.36 10.34 -13.74
C LYS A 339 -8.23 9.38 -14.10
N ILE A 340 -7.71 8.62 -13.13
CA ILE A 340 -6.70 7.61 -13.39
C ILE A 340 -7.27 6.44 -14.20
N ARG A 341 -8.52 6.04 -13.98
CA ARG A 341 -9.19 5.03 -14.82
C ARG A 341 -9.36 5.43 -16.28
N ILE A 342 -9.43 6.73 -16.57
CA ILE A 342 -9.40 7.23 -17.95
C ILE A 342 -8.03 6.92 -18.58
N LEU A 343 -6.95 7.04 -17.82
CA LEU A 343 -5.61 6.70 -18.30
C LEU A 343 -5.41 5.19 -18.43
N GLU A 344 -6.00 4.39 -17.53
CA GLU A 344 -6.03 2.92 -17.63
C GLU A 344 -6.73 2.43 -18.90
N GLU A 345 -7.79 3.13 -19.33
CA GLU A 345 -8.47 2.83 -20.58
C GLU A 345 -7.56 3.03 -21.80
N GLU A 346 -6.69 4.03 -21.75
CA GLU A 346 -5.70 4.32 -22.81
C GLU A 346 -4.49 3.37 -22.74
N ASP A 347 -4.04 3.02 -21.53
CA ASP A 347 -2.98 2.05 -21.27
C ASP A 347 -3.41 0.98 -20.25
N PRO A 348 -3.96 -0.17 -20.72
CA PRO A 348 -4.46 -1.23 -19.85
C PRO A 348 -3.40 -1.85 -18.93
N LYS A 349 -2.11 -1.70 -19.25
CA LYS A 349 -1.02 -2.24 -18.43
C LYS A 349 -0.77 -1.43 -17.16
N LEU A 350 -1.39 -0.25 -17.03
CA LEU A 350 -1.39 0.55 -15.79
C LEU A 350 -2.04 -0.15 -14.60
N MET A 351 -2.97 -1.10 -14.85
CA MET A 351 -3.67 -1.92 -13.83
C MET A 351 -3.97 -1.15 -12.54
N VAL A 352 -4.99 -0.29 -12.59
CA VAL A 352 -5.32 0.62 -11.49
C VAL A 352 -6.07 -0.15 -10.41
N GLU A 353 -5.42 -0.31 -9.26
CA GLU A 353 -5.97 -1.04 -8.13
C GLU A 353 -6.44 -0.08 -7.04
N TRP A 354 -7.67 -0.28 -6.57
CA TRP A 354 -8.22 0.43 -5.42
C TRP A 354 -8.17 -0.45 -4.18
N LEU A 355 -7.32 -0.08 -3.23
CA LEU A 355 -7.22 -0.77 -1.95
C LEU A 355 -8.21 -0.16 -0.95
N GLU A 356 -9.30 -0.88 -0.68
CA GLU A 356 -10.41 -0.36 0.14
C GLU A 356 -10.01 -0.18 1.61
N GLU A 357 -9.10 -1.01 2.13
CA GLU A 357 -8.66 -0.99 3.52
C GLU A 357 -7.84 0.26 3.86
N THR A 358 -6.96 0.67 2.95
CA THR A 358 -6.09 1.84 3.13
C THR A 358 -6.64 3.10 2.46
N LYS A 359 -7.66 2.94 1.61
CA LYS A 359 -8.19 3.99 0.74
C LYS A 359 -7.11 4.56 -0.18
N GLU A 360 -6.29 3.68 -0.74
CA GLU A 360 -5.17 4.04 -1.61
C GLU A 360 -5.40 3.57 -3.04
N ILE A 361 -4.83 4.32 -4.00
CA ILE A 361 -4.82 3.96 -5.40
C ILE A 361 -3.41 3.49 -5.74
N HIS A 362 -3.30 2.31 -6.33
CA HIS A 362 -2.04 1.75 -6.81
C HIS A 362 -2.08 1.62 -8.34
N VAL A 363 -0.94 1.83 -8.98
CA VAL A 363 -0.75 1.65 -10.42
C VAL A 363 0.48 0.82 -10.69
N ARG A 364 0.46 0.04 -11.76
CA ARG A 364 1.60 -0.75 -12.23
C ARG A 364 2.29 -0.07 -13.40
N LEU A 365 3.60 0.07 -13.32
CA LEU A 365 4.43 0.76 -14.30
C LEU A 365 5.63 -0.11 -14.72
N MET A 366 6.15 0.14 -15.91
CA MET A 366 7.35 -0.53 -16.43
C MET A 366 8.65 0.11 -15.92
N GLY A 367 8.64 1.42 -15.62
CA GLY A 367 9.83 2.13 -15.18
C GLY A 367 9.58 3.53 -14.63
N ALA A 368 10.65 4.18 -14.19
CA ALA A 368 10.58 5.47 -13.51
C ALA A 368 10.33 6.66 -14.44
N VAL A 369 10.52 6.53 -15.76
CA VAL A 369 10.16 7.60 -16.70
C VAL A 369 8.64 7.70 -16.81
N GLN A 370 7.95 6.57 -16.76
CA GLN A 370 6.49 6.52 -16.77
C GLN A 370 5.83 7.23 -15.57
N THR A 371 6.42 7.19 -14.36
CA THR A 371 5.85 7.95 -13.22
C THR A 371 5.84 9.45 -13.50
N GLN A 372 6.89 9.97 -14.12
CA GLN A 372 7.03 11.38 -14.45
C GLN A 372 6.06 11.78 -15.58
N VAL A 373 5.92 10.93 -16.60
CA VAL A 373 4.94 11.15 -17.68
C VAL A 373 3.52 11.10 -17.14
N LEU A 374 3.20 10.14 -16.26
CA LEU A 374 1.90 10.01 -15.64
C LEU A 374 1.57 11.22 -14.75
N GLN A 375 2.55 11.70 -13.97
CA GLN A 375 2.43 12.91 -13.17
C GLN A 375 2.09 14.14 -14.03
N GLU A 376 2.81 14.33 -15.12
CA GLU A 376 2.63 15.49 -16.00
C GLU A 376 1.32 15.39 -16.79
N ASN A 377 0.94 14.19 -17.24
CA ASN A 377 -0.37 13.92 -17.84
C ASN A 377 -1.52 14.29 -16.89
N MET A 378 -1.43 13.86 -15.62
CA MET A 378 -2.44 14.16 -14.61
C MET A 378 -2.56 15.67 -14.38
N LYS A 379 -1.43 16.37 -14.33
CA LYS A 379 -1.38 17.83 -14.14
C LYS A 379 -1.95 18.58 -15.34
N ARG A 380 -1.53 18.24 -16.57
CA ARG A 380 -1.92 18.96 -17.79
C ARG A 380 -3.36 18.70 -18.20
N ARG A 381 -3.80 17.44 -18.14
CA ARG A 381 -5.14 17.03 -18.61
C ARG A 381 -6.23 17.24 -17.57
N PHE A 382 -5.91 17.03 -16.29
CA PHE A 382 -6.91 17.06 -15.22
C PHE A 382 -6.66 18.16 -14.18
N GLY A 383 -5.54 18.89 -14.25
CA GLY A 383 -5.18 19.91 -13.28
C GLY A 383 -4.73 19.35 -11.93
N ILE A 384 -4.44 18.03 -11.85
CA ILE A 384 -4.13 17.34 -10.58
C ILE A 384 -2.66 16.95 -10.58
N LEU A 385 -1.87 17.57 -9.69
CA LEU A 385 -0.48 17.19 -9.49
C LEU A 385 -0.38 16.03 -8.50
N VAL A 386 -0.21 14.81 -9.01
CA VAL A 386 0.00 13.61 -8.20
C VAL A 386 1.47 13.41 -7.87
N THR A 387 1.78 12.64 -6.83
CA THR A 387 3.12 12.10 -6.56
C THR A 387 3.05 10.59 -6.36
N PHE A 388 4.18 9.90 -6.48
CA PHE A 388 4.26 8.44 -6.36
C PHE A 388 5.21 8.03 -5.24
N ASP A 389 4.88 6.97 -4.51
CA ASP A 389 5.83 6.23 -3.67
C ASP A 389 5.60 4.71 -3.78
N ALA A 390 6.50 3.92 -3.20
CA ALA A 390 6.45 2.46 -3.23
C ALA A 390 5.28 1.86 -2.43
N GLY A 391 4.36 2.69 -1.91
CA GLY A 391 3.27 2.26 -1.03
C GLY A 391 3.75 1.90 0.38
N LYS A 392 2.79 1.64 1.27
CA LYS A 392 3.09 1.10 2.60
C LYS A 392 2.89 -0.42 2.58
N ILE A 393 3.84 -1.14 3.17
CA ILE A 393 3.74 -2.59 3.30
C ILE A 393 2.67 -2.92 4.32
N MET A 394 1.67 -3.68 3.86
CA MET A 394 0.57 -4.12 4.71
C MET A 394 0.99 -5.35 5.48
N TYR A 395 1.62 -5.17 6.64
CA TYR A 395 1.92 -6.27 7.55
C TYR A 395 0.65 -6.87 8.17
N LYS A 396 0.73 -8.13 8.57
CA LYS A 396 -0.28 -8.85 9.37
C LYS A 396 0.40 -9.49 10.58
N GLU A 397 -0.36 -9.91 11.58
CA GLU A 397 0.16 -10.64 12.74
C GLU A 397 -0.55 -11.99 12.87
N THR A 398 0.14 -13.00 13.40
CA THR A 398 -0.42 -14.32 13.76
C THR A 398 0.24 -14.83 15.03
N ILE A 399 -0.13 -16.02 15.50
CA ILE A 399 0.45 -16.67 16.69
C ILE A 399 1.19 -17.96 16.30
N ALA A 400 2.27 -18.27 17.00
CA ALA A 400 3.06 -19.50 16.77
C ALA A 400 2.65 -20.65 17.71
N ASN A 401 2.05 -20.35 18.86
CA ASN A 401 1.65 -21.32 19.87
C ASN A 401 0.18 -21.15 20.29
N ALA A 402 -0.38 -22.22 20.87
CA ALA A 402 -1.75 -22.20 21.40
C ALA A 402 -1.81 -21.55 22.78
N VAL A 403 -2.75 -20.62 22.99
CA VAL A 403 -2.91 -19.91 24.25
C VAL A 403 -4.36 -19.70 24.65
N GLU A 404 -4.61 -19.59 25.96
CA GLU A 404 -5.93 -19.23 26.47
C GLU A 404 -6.02 -17.72 26.72
N GLY A 405 -6.99 -17.06 26.11
CA GLY A 405 -7.34 -15.68 26.38
C GLY A 405 -8.53 -15.59 27.34
N ILE A 406 -8.38 -14.83 28.44
CA ILE A 406 -9.42 -14.59 29.45
C ILE A 406 -9.82 -13.12 29.42
N GLY A 407 -11.11 -12.88 29.20
CA GLY A 407 -11.70 -11.55 29.18
C GLY A 407 -12.80 -11.43 30.20
N HIS A 408 -12.64 -10.49 31.12
CA HIS A 408 -13.62 -10.21 32.17
C HIS A 408 -14.10 -8.75 32.08
N PHE A 409 -15.42 -8.55 32.18
CA PHE A 409 -16.05 -7.23 32.11
C PHE A 409 -17.19 -7.13 33.13
N GLU A 410 -16.89 -6.49 34.26
CA GLU A 410 -17.81 -6.28 35.38
C GLU A 410 -17.74 -4.83 35.92
N PRO A 411 -18.25 -3.83 35.18
CA PRO A 411 -18.60 -2.53 35.78
C PRO A 411 -19.90 -2.60 36.59
N LEU A 412 -20.27 -1.51 37.28
CA LEU A 412 -21.45 -1.47 38.15
C LEU A 412 -22.72 -1.95 37.40
N ARG A 413 -23.31 -3.07 37.85
CA ARG A 413 -24.52 -3.73 37.27
C ARG A 413 -24.35 -4.38 35.90
N HIS A 414 -23.12 -4.62 35.46
CA HIS A 414 -22.77 -5.35 34.24
C HIS A 414 -21.93 -6.58 34.59
N TYR A 415 -22.00 -7.63 33.77
CA TYR A 415 -21.18 -8.83 34.00
C TYR A 415 -21.04 -9.65 32.72
N ALA A 416 -19.82 -9.96 32.31
CA ALA A 416 -19.53 -11.01 31.35
C ALA A 416 -18.10 -11.54 31.54
N GLU A 417 -17.94 -12.84 31.40
CA GLU A 417 -16.64 -13.49 31.39
C GLU A 417 -16.56 -14.48 30.23
N VAL A 418 -15.46 -14.45 29.48
CA VAL A 418 -15.25 -15.26 28.27
C VAL A 418 -13.83 -15.80 28.27
N HIS A 419 -13.71 -17.09 28.02
CA HIS A 419 -12.44 -17.77 27.79
C HIS A 419 -12.40 -18.27 26.35
N VAL A 420 -11.34 -17.91 25.63
CA VAL A 420 -11.15 -18.28 24.24
C VAL A 420 -9.79 -18.95 24.10
N LEU A 421 -9.77 -20.17 23.58
CA LEU A 421 -8.54 -20.80 23.12
C LEU A 421 -8.18 -20.24 21.75
N MET A 422 -6.95 -19.77 21.60
CA MET A 422 -6.37 -19.27 20.36
C MET A 422 -5.34 -20.27 19.88
N GLU A 423 -5.55 -20.86 18.71
CA GLU A 423 -4.65 -21.83 18.09
C GLU A 423 -4.14 -21.28 16.74
N PRO A 424 -2.87 -21.56 16.35
CA PRO A 424 -2.37 -21.21 15.02
C PRO A 424 -3.24 -21.86 13.93
N GLY A 425 -3.73 -21.07 12.98
CA GLY A 425 -4.51 -21.53 11.85
C GLY A 425 -3.65 -21.90 10.64
N GLU A 426 -4.27 -22.51 9.63
CA GLU A 426 -3.60 -22.72 8.33
C GLU A 426 -3.30 -21.37 7.67
N ARG A 427 -2.18 -21.29 6.94
CA ARG A 427 -1.77 -20.04 6.27
C ARG A 427 -2.81 -19.60 5.25
N GLY A 428 -3.24 -18.34 5.34
CA GLY A 428 -4.28 -17.77 4.48
C GLY A 428 -5.71 -18.17 4.87
N SER A 429 -5.91 -18.93 5.95
CA SER A 429 -7.26 -19.27 6.45
C SER A 429 -7.98 -18.07 7.08
N GLY A 430 -7.25 -16.99 7.42
CA GLY A 430 -7.84 -15.85 8.10
C GLY A 430 -8.25 -16.18 9.53
N ILE A 431 -9.35 -15.57 10.00
CA ILE A 431 -9.88 -15.86 11.33
C ILE A 431 -10.97 -16.93 11.20
N THR A 432 -10.77 -18.06 11.90
CA THR A 432 -11.77 -19.13 12.00
C THR A 432 -12.25 -19.23 13.45
N VAL A 433 -13.51 -19.62 13.65
CA VAL A 433 -14.12 -19.66 14.98
C VAL A 433 -14.91 -20.95 15.19
N ASP A 434 -14.82 -21.52 16.39
CA ASP A 434 -15.59 -22.69 16.82
C ASP A 434 -15.94 -22.60 18.32
N THR A 435 -16.74 -23.54 18.82
CA THR A 435 -17.08 -23.64 20.26
C THR A 435 -17.02 -25.07 20.78
N ASP A 436 -16.29 -25.22 21.88
CA ASP A 436 -16.21 -26.44 22.70
C ASP A 436 -16.87 -26.22 24.07
N CYS A 437 -17.81 -25.27 24.15
CA CYS A 437 -18.47 -24.90 25.39
C CYS A 437 -19.80 -25.65 25.53
N LYS A 438 -19.97 -26.37 26.65
CA LYS A 438 -21.25 -27.05 26.96
C LYS A 438 -22.37 -26.02 27.13
N THR A 439 -23.53 -26.32 26.57
CA THR A 439 -24.74 -25.45 26.65
C THR A 439 -25.24 -25.23 28.08
N GLU A 440 -24.87 -26.12 29.01
CA GLU A 440 -25.17 -26.01 30.45
C GLU A 440 -24.32 -24.92 31.14
N VAL A 441 -23.11 -24.66 30.63
CA VAL A 441 -22.17 -23.67 31.18
C VAL A 441 -22.51 -22.28 30.65
N LEU A 442 -22.70 -22.18 29.34
CA LEU A 442 -23.07 -20.93 28.66
C LEU A 442 -24.15 -21.22 27.63
N ALA A 443 -25.27 -20.49 27.70
CA ALA A 443 -26.39 -20.68 26.79
C ALA A 443 -26.00 -20.39 25.32
N LEU A 444 -26.60 -21.14 24.39
CA LEU A 444 -26.24 -21.13 22.97
C LEU A 444 -26.36 -19.74 22.31
N ASN A 445 -27.29 -18.90 22.77
CA ASN A 445 -27.43 -17.52 22.31
C ASN A 445 -26.19 -16.68 22.63
N TRP A 446 -25.61 -16.85 23.82
CA TRP A 446 -24.40 -16.13 24.22
C TRP A 446 -23.15 -16.67 23.51
N GLN A 447 -23.06 -17.99 23.33
CA GLN A 447 -21.99 -18.57 22.52
C GLN A 447 -21.99 -18.01 21.10
N ARG A 448 -23.15 -17.98 20.42
CA ARG A 448 -23.29 -17.39 19.08
C ARG A 448 -22.95 -15.90 19.05
N LEU A 449 -23.29 -15.16 20.11
CA LEU A 449 -22.95 -13.75 20.22
C LEU A 449 -21.43 -13.55 20.31
N ILE A 450 -20.73 -14.36 21.11
CA ILE A 450 -19.27 -14.33 21.22
C ILE A 450 -18.62 -14.64 19.86
N LEU A 451 -19.08 -15.69 19.16
CA LEU A 451 -18.58 -16.05 17.83
C LEU A 451 -18.79 -14.92 16.80
N THR A 452 -19.92 -14.21 16.90
CA THR A 452 -20.19 -13.02 16.08
C THR A 452 -19.18 -11.91 16.39
N HIS A 453 -18.91 -11.63 17.67
CA HIS A 453 -17.93 -10.61 18.05
C HIS A 453 -16.48 -10.99 17.68
N LEU A 454 -16.15 -12.28 17.66
CA LEU A 454 -14.85 -12.75 17.17
C LEU A 454 -14.66 -12.51 15.67
N THR A 455 -15.74 -12.43 14.88
CA THR A 455 -15.68 -12.31 13.40
C THR A 455 -16.06 -10.93 12.86
N GLU A 456 -16.83 -10.13 13.59
CA GLU A 456 -17.33 -8.84 13.10
C GLU A 456 -16.26 -7.74 12.98
N LYS A 457 -15.16 -7.88 13.72
CA LYS A 457 -14.11 -6.87 13.84
C LYS A 457 -12.76 -7.47 13.48
N ILE A 458 -11.97 -6.71 12.73
CA ILE A 458 -10.55 -7.01 12.52
C ILE A 458 -9.82 -6.80 13.85
N HIS A 459 -9.40 -7.90 14.47
CA HIS A 459 -8.56 -7.85 15.67
C HIS A 459 -7.17 -7.32 15.31
N ARG A 460 -6.62 -6.49 16.19
CA ARG A 460 -5.26 -5.97 16.03
C ARG A 460 -4.29 -6.81 16.83
N GLY A 461 -3.13 -7.09 16.25
CA GLY A 461 -2.00 -7.68 16.95
C GLY A 461 -1.39 -6.73 17.98
N VAL A 462 -0.48 -7.26 18.80
CA VAL A 462 0.15 -6.54 19.91
C VAL A 462 1.53 -5.99 19.57
N LEU A 463 2.17 -6.48 18.50
CA LEU A 463 3.52 -6.06 18.11
C LEU A 463 3.50 -4.72 17.38
N THR A 464 2.70 -4.62 16.33
CA THR A 464 2.69 -3.47 15.42
C THR A 464 1.30 -2.86 15.24
N GLY A 465 0.29 -3.43 15.90
CA GLY A 465 -1.11 -3.08 15.72
C GLY A 465 -1.67 -3.50 14.36
N SER A 466 -0.97 -4.38 13.64
CA SER A 466 -1.38 -4.88 12.32
C SER A 466 -2.56 -5.85 12.45
N PRO A 467 -3.37 -6.03 11.39
CA PRO A 467 -4.47 -6.99 11.40
C PRO A 467 -4.03 -8.41 11.76
N LEU A 468 -4.76 -9.05 12.68
CA LEU A 468 -4.56 -10.45 13.03
C LEU A 468 -5.13 -11.38 11.94
N THR A 469 -4.39 -12.42 11.57
CA THR A 469 -4.79 -13.43 10.58
C THR A 469 -4.30 -14.81 10.99
N ASP A 470 -4.88 -15.84 10.36
CA ASP A 470 -4.48 -17.24 10.48
C ASP A 470 -4.52 -17.72 11.95
N VAL A 471 -5.64 -17.42 12.62
CA VAL A 471 -5.89 -17.82 14.02
C VAL A 471 -7.23 -18.51 14.11
N HIS A 472 -7.25 -19.65 14.79
CA HIS A 472 -8.45 -20.40 15.13
C HIS A 472 -8.87 -20.07 16.57
N PHE A 473 -10.06 -19.51 16.75
CA PHE A 473 -10.63 -19.20 18.06
C PHE A 473 -11.66 -20.25 18.47
N THR A 474 -11.41 -20.95 19.58
CA THR A 474 -12.39 -21.86 20.18
C THR A 474 -12.93 -21.27 21.48
N VAL A 475 -14.24 -21.04 21.57
CA VAL A 475 -14.89 -20.64 22.83
C VAL A 475 -14.98 -21.87 23.74
N VAL A 476 -14.22 -21.86 24.85
CA VAL A 476 -14.09 -23.02 25.75
C VAL A 476 -15.01 -22.90 26.97
N THR A 477 -15.10 -21.71 27.57
CA THR A 477 -15.98 -21.45 28.71
C THR A 477 -16.34 -19.97 28.80
N GLY A 478 -17.30 -19.65 29.67
CA GLY A 478 -17.71 -18.29 29.96
C GLY A 478 -18.86 -18.26 30.96
N ARG A 479 -19.21 -17.06 31.42
CA ARG A 479 -20.27 -16.89 32.41
C ARG A 479 -21.09 -15.64 32.14
N ALA A 480 -22.41 -15.79 32.30
CA ALA A 480 -23.38 -14.72 32.28
C ALA A 480 -24.07 -14.60 33.64
N HIS A 481 -24.47 -13.40 34.01
CA HIS A 481 -25.32 -13.10 35.15
C HIS A 481 -26.76 -12.82 34.68
N LEU A 482 -27.74 -13.49 35.29
CA LEU A 482 -29.16 -13.46 34.89
C LEU A 482 -29.79 -12.06 34.80
N LYS A 483 -29.30 -11.10 35.60
CA LYS A 483 -29.86 -9.74 35.68
C LYS A 483 -28.93 -8.63 35.19
N HIS A 484 -27.65 -8.93 35.04
CA HIS A 484 -26.61 -7.91 34.86
C HIS A 484 -25.91 -8.03 33.51
N THR A 485 -25.96 -9.19 32.86
CA THR A 485 -25.39 -9.33 31.53
C THR A 485 -26.29 -8.74 30.46
N VAL A 486 -25.74 -7.81 29.70
CA VAL A 486 -26.33 -7.31 28.45
C VAL A 486 -25.46 -7.71 27.25
N GLY A 487 -26.01 -7.69 26.04
CA GLY A 487 -25.27 -8.10 24.84
C GLY A 487 -23.96 -7.33 24.61
N GLY A 488 -23.91 -6.05 25.03
CA GLY A 488 -22.69 -5.24 24.96
C GLY A 488 -21.55 -5.70 25.88
N ASP A 489 -21.85 -6.45 26.95
CA ASP A 489 -20.84 -6.91 27.92
C ASP A 489 -20.00 -8.04 27.33
N PHE A 490 -20.65 -9.00 26.66
CA PHE A 490 -19.95 -10.08 25.97
C PHE A 490 -19.02 -9.55 24.88
N ARG A 491 -19.43 -8.52 24.14
CA ARG A 491 -18.54 -7.82 23.20
C ARG A 491 -17.26 -7.32 23.89
N GLN A 492 -17.39 -6.65 25.04
CA GLN A 492 -16.24 -6.10 25.77
C GLN A 492 -15.35 -7.20 26.35
N ALA A 493 -15.94 -8.26 26.89
CA ALA A 493 -15.24 -9.42 27.43
C ALA A 493 -14.51 -10.19 26.31
N THR A 494 -15.16 -10.48 25.18
CA THR A 494 -14.55 -11.18 24.04
C THR A 494 -13.33 -10.44 23.49
N TYR A 495 -13.41 -9.13 23.29
CA TYR A 495 -12.26 -8.37 22.77
C TYR A 495 -11.08 -8.34 23.75
N ARG A 496 -11.36 -8.33 25.06
CA ARG A 496 -10.33 -8.41 26.10
C ARG A 496 -9.72 -9.80 26.19
N ALA A 497 -10.52 -10.85 26.01
CA ALA A 497 -10.04 -12.22 25.95
C ALA A 497 -9.03 -12.38 24.81
N VAL A 498 -9.37 -11.90 23.61
CA VAL A 498 -8.44 -11.92 22.46
C VAL A 498 -7.17 -11.11 22.77
N ARG A 499 -7.31 -9.88 23.30
CA ARG A 499 -6.15 -9.04 23.62
C ARG A 499 -5.25 -9.65 24.69
N GLN A 500 -5.80 -10.22 25.75
CA GLN A 500 -5.06 -10.86 26.81
C GLN A 500 -4.37 -12.14 26.33
N GLY A 501 -5.07 -12.94 25.51
CA GLY A 501 -4.48 -14.11 24.85
C GLY A 501 -3.29 -13.73 23.97
N LEU A 502 -3.42 -12.69 23.14
CA LEU A 502 -2.30 -12.19 22.33
C LEU A 502 -1.10 -11.73 23.17
N LYS A 503 -1.30 -11.14 24.36
CA LYS A 503 -0.17 -10.77 25.25
C LYS A 503 0.54 -11.99 25.84
N LYS A 504 -0.15 -13.12 25.95
CA LYS A 504 0.41 -14.42 26.37
C LYS A 504 0.99 -15.25 25.22
N ALA A 505 0.62 -14.96 23.97
CA ALA A 505 1.08 -15.68 22.79
C ALA A 505 2.51 -15.30 22.36
N ASP A 506 3.16 -16.22 21.68
CA ASP A 506 4.27 -15.94 20.79
C ASP A 506 3.72 -15.36 19.48
N ASN A 507 3.83 -14.05 19.30
CA ASN A 507 3.25 -13.34 18.16
C ASN A 507 4.27 -13.25 17.03
N VAL A 508 3.83 -13.51 15.81
CA VAL A 508 4.67 -13.48 14.61
C VAL A 508 4.17 -12.39 13.68
N LEU A 509 5.06 -11.44 13.36
CA LEU A 509 4.80 -10.45 12.32
C LEU A 509 4.94 -11.11 10.94
N LEU A 510 3.97 -10.85 10.08
CA LEU A 510 3.92 -11.35 8.71
C LEU A 510 4.02 -10.20 7.74
N GLU A 511 4.77 -10.42 6.67
CA GLU A 511 4.87 -9.50 5.55
C GLU A 511 4.46 -10.21 4.25
N PRO A 512 4.03 -9.45 3.23
CA PRO A 512 3.72 -10.02 1.93
C PRO A 512 4.99 -10.43 1.18
N TYR A 513 4.91 -11.55 0.47
CA TYR A 513 5.97 -12.03 -0.43
C TYR A 513 5.46 -12.11 -1.87
N TYR A 514 6.33 -11.78 -2.81
CA TYR A 514 6.14 -12.13 -4.22
C TYR A 514 6.75 -13.50 -4.51
N LYS A 515 6.08 -14.27 -5.36
CA LYS A 515 6.69 -15.32 -6.15
C LYS A 515 7.38 -14.63 -7.33
N VAL A 516 8.69 -14.78 -7.44
CA VAL A 516 9.51 -14.16 -8.48
C VAL A 516 9.87 -15.19 -9.53
N THR A 517 9.78 -14.79 -10.81
CA THR A 517 10.42 -15.50 -11.93
C THR A 517 11.36 -14.53 -12.60
N LEU A 518 12.67 -14.83 -12.59
CA LEU A 518 13.72 -14.00 -13.14
C LEU A 518 14.44 -14.79 -14.25
N GLU A 519 14.40 -14.28 -15.47
CA GLU A 519 15.13 -14.82 -16.60
C GLU A 519 16.30 -13.90 -16.92
N VAL A 520 17.52 -14.44 -16.93
CA VAL A 520 18.74 -13.68 -17.25
C VAL A 520 19.66 -14.50 -18.15
N PRO A 521 20.57 -13.86 -18.90
CA PRO A 521 21.64 -14.58 -19.58
C PRO A 521 22.43 -15.46 -18.62
N GLN A 522 22.83 -16.67 -19.04
CA GLN A 522 23.51 -17.65 -18.18
C GLN A 522 24.76 -17.09 -17.48
N GLU A 523 25.48 -16.18 -18.14
CA GLU A 523 26.69 -15.54 -17.60
C GLU A 523 26.42 -14.68 -16.35
N LEU A 524 25.21 -14.13 -16.22
CA LEU A 524 24.79 -13.22 -15.16
C LEU A 524 24.01 -13.91 -14.05
N LEU A 525 23.77 -15.21 -14.17
CA LEU A 525 22.99 -16.01 -13.23
C LEU A 525 23.55 -15.95 -11.80
N GLY A 526 24.87 -16.02 -11.64
CA GLY A 526 25.51 -15.97 -10.32
C GLY A 526 25.29 -14.64 -9.59
N ARG A 527 25.27 -13.53 -10.33
CA ARG A 527 24.95 -12.20 -9.77
C ARG A 527 23.48 -12.15 -9.35
N ALA A 528 22.57 -12.56 -10.24
CA ALA A 528 21.14 -12.59 -9.96
C ALA A 528 20.80 -13.40 -8.70
N MET A 529 21.43 -14.56 -8.50
CA MET A 529 21.27 -15.36 -7.28
C MET A 529 21.78 -14.64 -6.03
N THR A 530 22.92 -13.94 -6.14
CA THR A 530 23.51 -13.19 -5.02
C THR A 530 22.58 -12.04 -4.60
N ASP A 531 22.09 -11.27 -5.57
CA ASP A 531 21.19 -10.15 -5.32
C ASP A 531 19.88 -10.62 -4.66
N LEU A 532 19.24 -11.67 -5.19
CA LEU A 532 18.02 -12.25 -4.62
C LEU A 532 18.24 -12.82 -3.21
N SER A 533 19.40 -13.42 -2.95
CA SER A 533 19.76 -13.86 -1.60
C SER A 533 19.99 -12.68 -0.65
N HIS A 534 20.58 -11.57 -1.12
CA HIS A 534 20.74 -10.35 -0.32
C HIS A 534 19.40 -9.68 0.00
N MET A 535 18.41 -9.81 -0.88
CA MET A 535 17.03 -9.36 -0.66
C MET A 535 16.19 -10.38 0.14
N HIS A 536 16.83 -11.31 0.85
CA HIS A 536 16.16 -12.33 1.67
C HIS A 536 15.21 -13.25 0.88
N GLY A 537 15.47 -13.42 -0.42
CA GLY A 537 14.74 -14.33 -1.28
C GLY A 537 15.07 -15.80 -1.01
N GLN A 538 14.04 -16.64 -0.98
CA GLN A 538 14.14 -18.10 -0.98
C GLN A 538 13.98 -18.58 -2.42
N MET A 539 15.08 -19.00 -3.04
CA MET A 539 15.12 -19.39 -4.44
C MET A 539 15.14 -20.91 -4.61
N ASP A 540 14.39 -21.38 -5.59
CA ASP A 540 14.48 -22.74 -6.10
C ASP A 540 15.76 -22.91 -6.94
N PRO A 541 16.21 -24.15 -7.17
CA PRO A 541 17.37 -24.40 -8.03
C PRO A 541 17.18 -23.78 -9.42
N PRO A 542 18.20 -23.07 -9.97
CA PRO A 542 18.08 -22.46 -11.29
C PRO A 542 17.92 -23.51 -12.39
N GLU A 543 17.02 -23.23 -13.33
CA GLU A 543 16.88 -24.01 -14.56
C GLU A 543 17.56 -23.27 -15.71
N ILE A 544 18.24 -24.01 -16.59
CA ILE A 544 18.87 -23.43 -17.78
C ILE A 544 18.08 -23.90 -19.00
N VAL A 545 17.49 -22.94 -19.72
CA VAL A 545 16.70 -23.18 -20.93
C VAL A 545 17.26 -22.28 -22.03
N ASP A 546 17.69 -22.88 -23.14
CA ASP A 546 18.18 -22.17 -24.34
C ASP A 546 19.25 -21.09 -24.07
N GLY A 547 20.19 -21.36 -23.16
CA GLY A 547 21.27 -20.43 -22.80
C GLY A 547 20.85 -19.28 -21.87
N ARG A 548 19.60 -19.29 -21.38
CA ARG A 548 19.11 -18.40 -20.32
C ARG A 548 18.97 -19.17 -19.01
N GLY A 549 19.34 -18.52 -17.92
CA GLY A 549 19.07 -19.01 -16.58
C GLY A 549 17.73 -18.46 -16.08
N VAL A 550 16.84 -19.37 -15.70
CA VAL A 550 15.55 -19.07 -15.08
C VAL A 550 15.64 -19.35 -13.60
N LEU A 551 15.38 -18.33 -12.79
CA LEU A 551 15.35 -18.36 -11.34
C LEU A 551 13.92 -18.19 -10.87
N THR A 552 13.41 -19.15 -10.11
CA THR A 552 12.09 -19.06 -9.48
C THR A 552 12.23 -19.09 -7.97
N GLY A 553 11.37 -18.37 -7.26
CA GLY A 553 11.44 -18.34 -5.80
C GLY A 553 10.43 -17.40 -5.16
N LYS A 554 10.63 -17.11 -3.88
CA LYS A 554 9.82 -16.18 -3.10
C LYS A 554 10.69 -15.10 -2.49
N VAL A 555 10.24 -13.86 -2.50
CA VAL A 555 11.01 -12.72 -2.00
C VAL A 555 10.09 -11.71 -1.30
N PRO A 556 10.53 -11.08 -0.18
CA PRO A 556 9.74 -10.04 0.49
C PRO A 556 9.45 -8.88 -0.45
N VAL A 557 8.20 -8.40 -0.45
CA VAL A 557 7.80 -7.22 -1.25
C VAL A 557 8.63 -5.99 -0.86
N ALA A 558 9.02 -5.90 0.41
CA ALA A 558 9.83 -4.81 0.96
C ALA A 558 11.16 -4.59 0.26
N CYS A 559 11.77 -5.67 -0.22
CA CYS A 559 13.16 -5.66 -0.67
C CYS A 559 13.31 -5.52 -2.18
N VAL A 560 12.24 -5.71 -2.96
CA VAL A 560 12.33 -5.90 -4.43
C VAL A 560 11.72 -4.78 -5.26
N SER A 561 11.17 -3.74 -4.62
CA SER A 561 10.45 -2.66 -5.30
C SER A 561 11.25 -1.97 -6.42
N ASP A 562 12.58 -1.93 -6.32
CA ASP A 562 13.46 -1.33 -7.34
C ASP A 562 14.28 -2.37 -8.14
N TYR A 563 14.19 -3.65 -7.82
CA TYR A 563 15.12 -4.65 -8.36
C TYR A 563 14.93 -4.89 -9.87
N ALA A 564 13.70 -4.78 -10.38
CA ALA A 564 13.44 -4.92 -11.82
C ALA A 564 14.25 -3.91 -12.67
N ARG A 565 14.45 -2.70 -12.15
CA ARG A 565 15.29 -1.68 -12.78
C ARG A 565 16.77 -2.08 -12.76
N GLU A 566 17.24 -2.64 -11.65
CA GLU A 566 18.63 -3.10 -11.54
C GLU A 566 18.91 -4.28 -12.47
N VAL A 567 17.98 -5.25 -12.54
CA VAL A 567 18.01 -6.36 -13.51
C VAL A 567 18.13 -5.83 -14.92
N ALA A 568 17.23 -4.92 -15.33
CA ALA A 568 17.30 -4.31 -16.65
C ALA A 568 18.61 -3.54 -16.87
N ALA A 569 19.21 -2.93 -15.84
CA ALA A 569 20.47 -2.21 -15.99
C ALA A 569 21.67 -3.16 -16.18
N TYR A 570 21.85 -4.18 -15.34
CA TYR A 570 23.04 -5.04 -15.39
C TYR A 570 22.96 -6.16 -16.43
N THR A 571 21.76 -6.60 -16.79
CA THR A 571 21.57 -7.47 -17.95
C THR A 571 21.64 -6.69 -19.26
N GLY A 572 21.70 -5.36 -19.15
CA GLY A 572 21.38 -4.43 -20.20
C GLY A 572 20.12 -4.91 -20.90
N GLY A 573 18.92 -4.84 -20.34
CA GLY A 573 17.63 -5.07 -21.00
C GLY A 573 17.29 -6.50 -21.46
N GLU A 574 18.22 -7.47 -21.38
CA GLU A 574 17.91 -8.87 -21.71
C GLU A 574 17.27 -9.63 -20.55
N GLY A 575 17.38 -9.13 -19.33
CA GLY A 575 16.74 -9.74 -18.17
C GLY A 575 15.25 -9.42 -18.13
N SER A 576 14.43 -10.43 -17.85
CA SER A 576 13.01 -10.24 -17.52
C SER A 576 12.78 -10.68 -16.09
N ILE A 577 11.98 -9.94 -15.34
CA ILE A 577 11.56 -10.32 -14.00
C ILE A 577 10.05 -10.13 -13.89
N SER A 578 9.35 -11.11 -13.32
CA SER A 578 7.93 -11.04 -13.05
C SER A 578 7.65 -11.39 -11.59
N PHE A 579 6.58 -10.80 -11.05
CA PHE A 579 6.15 -10.97 -9.67
C PHE A 579 4.68 -11.38 -9.62
N GLU A 580 4.38 -12.43 -8.87
CA GLU A 580 3.02 -12.86 -8.51
C GLU A 580 2.86 -12.84 -6.99
N MET A 581 1.65 -12.59 -6.46
CA MET A 581 1.45 -12.59 -5.01
C MET A 581 1.54 -14.02 -4.45
N ALA A 582 2.53 -14.30 -3.58
CA ALA A 582 2.71 -15.62 -2.96
C ALA A 582 1.96 -15.78 -1.63
N GLY A 583 1.46 -14.66 -1.06
CA GLY A 583 0.81 -14.60 0.24
C GLY A 583 1.67 -13.97 1.33
N TYR A 584 1.37 -14.29 2.58
CA TYR A 584 2.01 -13.72 3.78
C TYR A 584 2.92 -14.75 4.46
N TYR A 585 4.14 -14.33 4.79
CA TYR A 585 5.16 -15.17 5.45
C TYR A 585 5.81 -14.40 6.60
N PRO A 586 6.54 -15.08 7.51
CA PRO A 586 7.24 -14.42 8.60
C PRO A 586 8.13 -13.27 8.11
N CYS A 587 8.02 -12.13 8.78
CA CYS A 587 8.74 -10.92 8.41
C CYS A 587 10.25 -11.08 8.60
N HIS A 588 11.02 -10.80 7.55
CA HIS A 588 12.47 -10.95 7.52
C HIS A 588 13.18 -10.06 8.55
N ASN A 589 12.70 -8.84 8.79
CA ASN A 589 13.28 -7.86 9.71
C ASN A 589 12.28 -7.41 10.81
N THR A 590 11.71 -8.38 11.54
CA THR A 590 10.63 -8.14 12.52
C THR A 590 10.95 -7.04 13.54
N GLU A 591 12.14 -7.03 14.14
CA GLU A 591 12.53 -6.06 15.19
C GLU A 591 12.55 -4.62 14.69
N GLU A 592 13.14 -4.39 13.51
CA GLU A 592 13.22 -3.06 12.87
C GLU A 592 11.83 -2.49 12.59
N VAL A 593 10.92 -3.32 12.06
CA VAL A 593 9.55 -2.90 11.74
C VAL A 593 8.74 -2.58 13.01
N ILE A 594 8.97 -3.31 14.10
CA ILE A 594 8.34 -3.03 15.40
C ILE A 594 8.83 -1.69 15.95
N GLU A 595 10.14 -1.43 15.91
CA GLU A 595 10.72 -0.17 16.36
C GLU A 595 10.23 1.02 15.52
N GLU A 596 10.21 0.88 14.19
CA GLU A 596 9.74 1.94 13.26
C GLU A 596 8.28 2.29 13.52
N LYS A 597 7.41 1.29 13.70
CA LYS A 597 5.98 1.54 13.96
C LYS A 597 5.73 2.10 15.36
N GLY A 598 6.58 1.76 16.34
CA GLY A 598 6.48 2.27 17.71
C GLY A 598 5.10 2.06 18.36
N TYR A 599 4.43 0.97 18.00
CA TYR A 599 3.07 0.68 18.47
C TYR A 599 3.12 0.11 19.89
N ASP A 600 2.41 0.75 20.81
CA ASP A 600 2.28 0.29 22.19
C ASP A 600 0.86 -0.23 22.47
N SER A 601 0.77 -1.55 22.68
CA SER A 601 -0.47 -2.24 23.00
C SER A 601 -1.11 -1.83 24.33
N GLU A 602 -0.34 -1.39 25.33
CA GLU A 602 -0.87 -1.04 26.66
C GLU A 602 -1.53 0.34 26.68
N THR A 603 -1.14 1.23 25.76
CA THR A 603 -1.74 2.56 25.62
C THR A 603 -2.87 2.63 24.60
N ASP A 604 -3.17 1.53 23.90
CA ASP A 604 -4.31 1.44 22.96
C ASP A 604 -5.66 1.34 23.70
N LEU A 605 -6.22 2.51 24.03
CA LEU A 605 -7.52 2.61 24.69
C LEU A 605 -8.69 2.03 23.88
N LYS A 606 -8.56 1.88 22.55
CA LYS A 606 -9.62 1.29 21.71
C LYS A 606 -9.62 -0.23 21.76
N ASN A 607 -8.51 -0.85 22.13
CA ASN A 607 -8.36 -2.28 22.24
C ASN A 607 -7.56 -2.63 23.51
N PRO A 608 -8.12 -2.37 24.70
CA PRO A 608 -7.39 -2.49 25.96
C PRO A 608 -6.98 -3.93 26.24
N THR A 609 -5.78 -4.09 26.78
CA THR A 609 -5.21 -5.36 27.28
C THR A 609 -5.81 -5.77 28.62
N ALA A 610 -6.23 -4.79 29.44
CA ALA A 610 -6.76 -5.00 30.78
C ALA A 610 -8.23 -5.44 30.80
N SER A 611 -8.56 -6.34 31.74
CA SER A 611 -9.94 -6.73 32.07
C SER A 611 -10.54 -5.81 33.13
N VAL A 612 -11.87 -5.67 33.17
CA VAL A 612 -12.55 -4.77 34.11
C VAL A 612 -13.23 -5.60 35.18
N PHE A 613 -12.79 -5.46 36.43
CA PHE A 613 -13.35 -6.15 37.60
C PHE A 613 -14.07 -5.17 38.53
N CYS A 614 -14.94 -5.66 39.40
CA CYS A 614 -15.64 -4.83 40.38
C CYS A 614 -15.06 -5.00 41.79
N ALA A 615 -14.65 -3.90 42.43
CA ALA A 615 -14.34 -3.87 43.85
C ALA A 615 -15.10 -2.72 44.53
N HIS A 616 -15.76 -3.01 45.64
CA HIS A 616 -16.51 -2.01 46.44
C HIS A 616 -17.55 -1.20 45.63
N GLY A 617 -18.13 -1.78 44.57
CA GLY A 617 -19.13 -1.14 43.72
C GLY A 617 -18.56 -0.19 42.66
N ALA A 618 -17.24 -0.18 42.45
CA ALA A 618 -16.58 0.54 41.36
C ALA A 618 -15.80 -0.44 40.47
N GLY A 619 -15.91 -0.26 39.16
CA GLY A 619 -15.10 -0.99 38.19
C GLY A 619 -13.65 -0.49 38.20
N TYR A 620 -12.69 -1.41 38.20
CA TYR A 620 -11.26 -1.11 38.04
C TYR A 620 -10.64 -1.97 36.94
N ALA A 621 -9.61 -1.45 36.28
CA ALA A 621 -8.89 -2.17 35.25
C ALA A 621 -7.80 -3.04 35.89
N LEU A 622 -7.91 -4.36 35.73
CA LEU A 622 -6.92 -5.33 36.14
C LEU A 622 -5.96 -5.60 34.96
N PRO A 623 -4.64 -5.41 35.13
CA PRO A 623 -3.65 -5.71 34.10
C PRO A 623 -3.72 -7.15 33.60
N TRP A 624 -3.43 -7.37 32.32
CA TRP A 624 -3.63 -8.64 31.63
C TRP A 624 -2.95 -9.84 32.31
N PHE A 625 -1.76 -9.63 32.88
CA PHE A 625 -0.95 -10.66 33.55
C PHE A 625 -1.47 -11.04 34.96
N MET A 626 -2.48 -10.33 35.48
CA MET A 626 -3.13 -10.69 36.76
C MET A 626 -4.51 -11.34 36.56
N VAL A 627 -5.04 -11.35 35.34
CA VAL A 627 -6.42 -11.80 35.06
C VAL A 627 -6.63 -13.26 35.41
N ASP A 628 -5.67 -14.14 35.09
CA ASP A 628 -5.78 -15.58 35.36
C ASP A 628 -5.95 -15.90 36.86
N GLY A 629 -5.44 -15.03 37.75
CA GLY A 629 -5.58 -15.20 39.20
C GLY A 629 -6.91 -14.74 39.78
N GLU A 630 -7.62 -13.84 39.08
CA GLU A 630 -8.86 -13.21 39.56
C GLU A 630 -10.10 -13.68 38.76
N ALA A 631 -9.92 -14.49 37.72
CA ALA A 631 -11.01 -15.02 36.90
C ALA A 631 -12.06 -15.75 37.75
N HIS A 632 -13.35 -15.50 37.53
CA HIS A 632 -14.41 -16.11 38.32
C HIS A 632 -14.76 -17.54 37.85
N VAL A 633 -14.31 -17.93 36.66
CA VAL A 633 -14.50 -19.25 36.06
C VAL A 633 -13.14 -19.95 35.96
N PRO A 634 -13.01 -21.19 36.48
CA PRO A 634 -11.77 -21.93 36.32
C PRO A 634 -11.55 -22.31 34.85
N SER A 635 -10.30 -22.24 34.39
CA SER A 635 -9.93 -22.67 33.05
C SER A 635 -10.18 -24.18 32.86
N PRO A 636 -10.94 -24.59 31.83
CA PRO A 636 -11.14 -25.99 31.49
C PRO A 636 -9.94 -26.60 30.75
N LEU A 637 -8.92 -25.80 30.43
CA LEU A 637 -7.76 -26.22 29.64
C LEU A 637 -6.58 -26.68 30.50
N LEU A 638 -6.59 -26.37 31.80
CA LEU A 638 -5.57 -26.80 32.75
C LEU A 638 -5.46 -28.34 32.78
N GLY A 639 -4.25 -28.86 32.58
CA GLY A 639 -3.93 -30.29 32.57
C GLY A 639 -4.35 -31.03 31.30
N THR A 640 -4.89 -30.35 30.28
CA THR A 640 -5.34 -30.99 29.03
C THR A 640 -4.22 -31.18 28.00
N GLY A 641 -3.10 -30.46 28.16
CA GLY A 641 -1.99 -30.43 27.20
C GLY A 641 -2.27 -29.64 25.92
N ARG A 642 -3.44 -28.97 25.80
CA ARG A 642 -3.78 -28.12 24.65
C ARG A 642 -3.07 -26.76 24.67
N ILE A 643 -2.56 -26.35 25.83
CA ILE A 643 -1.79 -25.12 26.02
C ILE A 643 -0.48 -25.47 26.73
N ASP A 644 0.57 -24.70 26.45
CA ASP A 644 1.83 -24.77 27.19
C ASP A 644 1.74 -23.90 28.45
N GLU A 645 1.46 -24.55 29.58
CA GLU A 645 1.26 -23.87 30.87
C GLU A 645 2.54 -23.25 31.42
N GLU A 646 3.69 -23.91 31.22
CA GLU A 646 4.99 -23.41 31.67
C GLU A 646 5.35 -22.13 30.91
N TYR A 647 5.20 -22.14 29.59
CA TYR A 647 5.42 -20.96 28.75
C TYR A 647 4.52 -19.78 29.16
N GLN A 648 3.21 -20.01 29.36
CA GLN A 648 2.30 -18.93 29.76
C GLN A 648 2.65 -18.35 31.13
N GLN A 649 3.01 -19.20 32.09
CA GLN A 649 3.43 -18.75 33.42
C GLN A 649 4.72 -17.92 33.35
N GLU A 650 5.70 -18.34 32.55
CA GLU A 650 6.94 -17.59 32.34
C GLU A 650 6.68 -16.19 31.75
N ARG A 651 5.83 -16.10 30.72
CA ARG A 651 5.44 -14.82 30.10
C ARG A 651 4.71 -13.89 31.07
N ILE A 652 3.84 -14.43 31.92
CA ILE A 652 3.16 -13.66 32.98
C ILE A 652 4.17 -13.12 34.00
N LEU A 653 5.12 -13.95 34.42
CA LEU A 653 6.15 -13.58 35.39
C LEU A 653 7.11 -12.52 34.83
N GLU A 654 7.50 -12.64 33.57
CA GLU A 654 8.32 -11.65 32.87
C GLU A 654 7.64 -10.29 32.84
N ALA A 655 6.37 -10.23 32.42
CA ALA A 655 5.60 -9.00 32.38
C ALA A 655 5.40 -8.36 33.77
N ALA A 656 5.22 -9.17 34.81
CA ALA A 656 5.13 -8.68 36.19
C ALA A 656 6.44 -8.01 36.63
N ARG A 657 7.59 -8.65 36.35
CA ARG A 657 8.93 -8.10 36.66
C ARG A 657 9.24 -6.82 35.91
N GLU A 658 8.92 -6.75 34.62
CA GLU A 658 9.09 -5.55 33.81
C GLU A 658 8.33 -4.37 34.41
N LYS A 659 7.07 -4.59 34.80
CA LYS A 659 6.25 -3.54 35.41
C LYS A 659 6.76 -3.11 36.78
N GLU A 660 7.20 -4.03 37.62
CA GLU A 660 7.84 -3.69 38.90
C GLU A 660 9.09 -2.83 38.69
N ALA A 661 9.93 -3.18 37.71
CA ALA A 661 11.12 -2.42 37.35
C ALA A 661 10.78 -1.03 36.80
N GLU A 662 9.73 -0.89 35.98
CA GLU A 662 9.23 0.41 35.51
C GLU A 662 8.73 1.29 36.66
N GLU A 663 7.94 0.72 37.59
CA GLU A 663 7.42 1.42 38.77
C GLU A 663 8.54 1.79 39.75
N GLU A 664 9.57 0.95 39.89
CA GLU A 664 10.76 1.24 40.68
C GLU A 664 11.63 2.33 40.02
N ALA A 665 11.86 2.26 38.72
CA ALA A 665 12.57 3.29 37.95
C ALA A 665 11.81 4.62 37.96
N PHE A 666 10.48 4.59 37.96
CA PHE A 666 9.63 5.77 38.16
C PHE A 666 9.77 6.32 39.58
N ARG A 667 9.76 5.47 40.61
CA ARG A 667 10.01 5.87 42.00
C ARG A 667 11.39 6.50 42.17
N GLN A 668 12.44 5.91 41.61
CA GLN A 668 13.80 6.45 41.67
C GLN A 668 13.91 7.82 40.96
N ARG A 669 13.29 7.98 39.78
CA ARG A 669 13.24 9.27 39.06
C ARG A 669 12.41 10.34 39.78
N THR A 670 11.41 9.94 40.57
CA THR A 670 10.48 10.87 41.24
C THR A 670 10.94 11.26 42.66
N TYR A 671 11.69 10.40 43.35
CA TYR A 671 12.05 10.58 44.77
C TYR A 671 13.57 10.62 45.05
N GLY A 672 14.44 10.59 44.04
CA GLY A 672 15.90 10.62 44.17
C GLY A 672 16.52 11.95 44.63
N GLY A 673 15.89 12.67 45.56
CA GLY A 673 16.37 13.94 46.09
C GLY A 673 15.81 14.26 47.47
N GLY A 674 16.24 13.54 48.51
CA GLY A 674 15.96 13.92 49.89
C GLY A 674 16.11 12.77 50.88
N ALA A 675 17.20 12.80 51.65
CA ALA A 675 17.42 11.90 52.78
C ALA A 675 16.38 12.15 53.89
N MET A 676 15.79 11.09 54.44
CA MET A 676 15.34 11.10 55.83
C MET A 676 15.44 9.72 56.46
N ASP A 677 16.30 9.66 57.47
CA ASP A 677 16.57 8.57 58.39
C ASP A 677 15.49 8.51 59.48
N LYS A 678 14.97 7.30 59.80
CA LYS A 678 14.81 6.80 61.18
C LYS A 678 14.13 5.43 61.29
N THR A 679 14.98 4.45 61.65
CA THR A 679 14.86 3.49 62.77
C THR A 679 13.83 2.34 62.83
N SER A 680 14.43 1.14 63.03
CA SER A 680 13.99 -0.09 63.74
C SER A 680 13.02 -1.02 63.00
N SER A 681 13.24 -2.34 62.85
CA SER A 681 14.22 -3.27 63.45
C SER A 681 14.43 -4.49 62.52
N LYS A 682 15.69 -4.82 62.20
CA LYS A 682 16.07 -6.13 61.65
C LYS A 682 16.41 -7.11 62.79
N LYS A 683 15.96 -8.35 62.68
CA LYS A 683 16.71 -9.53 63.14
C LYS A 683 16.66 -10.61 62.06
N SER A 684 17.76 -10.75 61.33
CA SER A 684 18.17 -12.02 60.73
C SER A 684 19.56 -12.30 61.25
N SER A 685 19.73 -13.46 61.88
CA SER A 685 20.99 -13.96 62.40
C SER A 685 21.58 -14.95 61.40
N TYR A 686 22.82 -14.71 60.96
CA TYR A 686 23.70 -15.79 60.53
C TYR A 686 25.11 -15.55 61.06
N GLN A 687 25.66 -16.59 61.69
CA GLN A 687 26.94 -16.66 62.39
C GLN A 687 28.11 -16.88 61.42
N GLY A 688 29.24 -16.24 61.71
CA GLY A 688 30.57 -16.59 61.18
C GLY A 688 31.67 -16.26 62.19
N TYR A 689 32.34 -17.31 62.66
CA TYR A 689 33.62 -17.43 63.40
C TYR A 689 33.97 -16.42 64.50
N SER A 690 33.79 -16.86 65.76
CA SER A 690 34.24 -16.14 66.95
C SER A 690 35.72 -16.38 67.27
N GLY A 691 36.46 -15.33 67.59
CA GLY A 691 37.57 -15.43 68.55
C GLY A 691 38.95 -14.95 68.11
N MET A 692 39.08 -14.25 66.98
CA MET A 692 40.33 -13.56 66.62
C MET A 692 40.14 -12.05 66.70
N SER A 693 41.14 -11.32 67.22
CA SER A 693 41.11 -9.86 67.21
C SER A 693 41.36 -9.35 65.78
N PRO A 694 40.86 -8.15 65.44
CA PRO A 694 40.98 -7.59 64.09
C PRO A 694 42.43 -7.51 63.58
N GLU A 695 43.41 -7.35 64.48
CA GLU A 695 44.82 -7.32 64.09
C GLU A 695 45.37 -8.69 63.66
N LEU A 696 44.84 -9.80 64.21
CA LEU A 696 45.24 -11.16 63.84
C LEU A 696 44.64 -11.60 62.50
N GLU A 697 43.44 -11.11 62.19
CA GLU A 697 42.75 -11.38 60.92
C GLU A 697 43.46 -10.67 59.74
N GLU A 698 43.99 -9.46 59.98
CA GLU A 698 44.79 -8.71 59.02
C GLU A 698 46.17 -9.35 58.77
N ILE A 699 46.81 -9.91 59.81
CA ILE A 699 48.06 -10.68 59.65
C ILE A 699 47.80 -11.97 58.86
N PHE A 700 46.69 -12.67 59.12
CA PHE A 700 46.33 -13.92 58.45
C PHE A 700 46.05 -13.74 56.94
N ILE A 701 45.32 -12.68 56.57
CA ILE A 701 45.06 -12.32 55.16
C ILE A 701 46.35 -11.92 54.44
N ARG A 702 47.29 -11.29 55.16
CA ARG A 702 48.59 -10.85 54.64
C ARG A 702 49.59 -12.00 54.46
N GLU A 703 49.48 -13.07 55.26
CA GLU A 703 50.42 -14.18 55.27
C GLU A 703 49.99 -15.36 54.38
N PHE A 704 48.68 -15.59 54.21
CA PHE A 704 48.16 -16.75 53.45
C PHE A 704 47.34 -16.39 52.18
N GLY A 705 47.07 -15.10 51.93
CA GLY A 705 46.37 -14.63 50.74
C GLY A 705 44.86 -14.97 50.71
N GLN A 706 44.07 -14.18 49.97
CA GLN A 706 42.66 -14.47 49.75
C GLN A 706 42.50 -15.66 48.79
N ILE A 707 41.95 -16.76 49.29
CA ILE A 707 41.59 -17.91 48.46
C ILE A 707 40.40 -17.51 47.57
N ARG A 708 40.64 -17.39 46.27
CA ARG A 708 39.59 -17.46 45.25
C ARG A 708 39.51 -18.88 44.72
N SER A 709 38.29 -19.41 44.59
CA SER A 709 37.78 -20.32 43.54
C SER A 709 36.63 -21.18 44.08
N PRO A 710 35.85 -21.88 43.24
CA PRO A 710 35.45 -21.62 41.85
C PRO A 710 33.92 -21.76 41.66
N ILE A 711 33.45 -21.41 40.46
CA ILE A 711 32.13 -21.77 39.94
C ILE A 711 32.02 -23.30 39.89
N GLU A 712 30.96 -23.88 40.48
CA GLU A 712 30.47 -25.20 40.11
C GLU A 712 28.97 -25.32 40.35
N TYR A 713 28.30 -25.86 39.33
CA TYR A 713 26.87 -26.13 39.23
C TYR A 713 26.37 -27.03 40.38
N SER A 714 25.37 -26.57 41.12
CA SER A 714 24.29 -27.43 41.60
C SER A 714 23.07 -26.57 41.91
N GLN A 715 21.98 -26.78 41.18
CA GLN A 715 20.70 -26.20 41.54
C GLN A 715 20.19 -26.91 42.81
N PRO A 716 19.72 -26.18 43.83
CA PRO A 716 18.79 -26.76 44.78
C PRO A 716 17.42 -26.82 44.11
N ILE A 717 16.86 -28.03 44.02
CA ILE A 717 15.45 -28.26 43.71
C ILE A 717 14.63 -27.53 44.79
N VAL A 718 14.12 -26.34 44.46
CA VAL A 718 13.15 -25.62 45.29
C VAL A 718 11.79 -26.28 45.03
N ARG A 719 11.17 -26.83 46.08
CA ARG A 719 9.86 -27.49 45.98
C ARG A 719 8.76 -26.43 45.78
N ASP A 720 7.74 -26.78 44.99
CA ASP A 720 6.62 -25.93 44.54
C ASP A 720 5.89 -25.08 45.61
N TYR A 721 6.03 -25.40 46.90
CA TYR A 721 5.36 -24.68 47.98
C TYR A 721 5.95 -23.29 48.25
N ASP A 722 7.27 -23.12 48.07
CA ASP A 722 7.95 -21.84 48.36
C ASP A 722 7.73 -20.79 47.25
N ARG A 723 7.42 -21.22 46.02
CA ARG A 723 7.16 -20.35 44.86
C ARG A 723 5.79 -19.67 44.90
N GLN A 724 4.76 -20.37 45.38
CA GLN A 724 3.42 -19.80 45.53
C GLN A 724 3.35 -18.75 46.65
N GLU A 725 4.15 -18.92 47.71
CA GLU A 725 4.22 -17.98 48.83
C GLU A 725 4.91 -16.66 48.43
N GLU A 726 5.92 -16.70 47.55
CA GLU A 726 6.57 -15.51 46.98
C GLU A 726 5.64 -14.74 46.03
N ILE A 727 4.86 -15.44 45.20
CA ILE A 727 3.87 -14.85 44.30
C ILE A 727 2.72 -14.20 45.10
N GLN A 728 2.26 -14.85 46.17
CA GLN A 728 1.23 -14.29 47.05
C GLN A 728 1.76 -13.05 47.81
N LYS A 729 3.02 -13.06 48.25
CA LYS A 729 3.66 -11.89 48.87
C LYS A 729 3.82 -10.70 47.94
N ALA A 730 4.26 -10.91 46.70
CA ALA A 730 4.39 -9.85 45.71
C ALA A 730 3.02 -9.25 45.35
N ARG A 731 1.98 -10.09 45.25
CA ARG A 731 0.58 -9.65 45.08
C ARG A 731 0.08 -8.84 46.27
N GLU A 732 0.34 -9.27 47.50
CA GLU A 732 -0.07 -8.55 48.71
C GLU A 732 0.67 -7.21 48.89
N GLU A 733 1.97 -7.14 48.57
CA GLU A 733 2.74 -5.88 48.57
C GLU A 733 2.25 -4.88 47.51
N TYR A 734 1.82 -5.37 46.34
CA TYR A 734 1.19 -4.55 45.30
C TYR A 734 -0.14 -3.92 45.76
N PHE A 735 -0.97 -4.69 46.47
CA PHE A 735 -2.25 -4.22 47.02
C PHE A 735 -2.08 -3.19 48.13
N ASP A 736 -1.07 -3.33 48.99
CA ASP A 736 -0.83 -2.39 50.09
C ASP A 736 -0.21 -1.06 49.63
N THR A 737 0.58 -1.06 48.56
CA THR A 737 1.21 0.16 48.02
C THR A 737 0.26 1.04 47.19
N HIS A 738 -0.81 0.48 46.63
CA HIS A 738 -1.70 1.18 45.69
C HIS A 738 -2.97 1.80 46.30
N LYS A 739 -3.12 1.77 47.62
CA LYS A 739 -4.25 2.39 48.33
C LYS A 739 -4.27 3.93 48.29
N ASN A 740 -3.20 4.59 47.83
CA ASN A 740 -3.05 6.05 47.85
C ASN A 740 -2.47 6.64 46.53
N ALA A 741 -3.09 6.35 45.40
CA ALA A 741 -2.66 6.86 44.08
C ALA A 741 -3.62 7.88 43.44
N ALA A 742 -4.33 8.68 44.25
CA ALA A 742 -5.22 9.74 43.75
C ALA A 742 -4.51 11.09 43.48
N GLU A 743 -3.22 11.25 43.79
CA GLU A 743 -2.60 12.59 43.84
C GLU A 743 -1.51 12.88 42.80
N LYS A 744 -1.16 11.96 41.89
CA LYS A 744 0.10 12.05 41.12
C LYS A 744 -0.02 11.99 39.60
N ARG A 745 -1.10 12.53 39.02
CA ARG A 745 -1.20 12.74 37.57
C ARG A 745 -1.39 14.21 37.22
N LYS A 746 -0.30 14.95 37.18
CA LYS A 746 -0.19 16.23 36.46
C LYS A 746 1.16 16.35 35.78
N ASN A 747 1.20 16.06 34.48
CA ASN A 747 1.65 17.00 33.43
C ASN A 747 1.85 16.29 32.07
N LYS A 748 1.04 16.65 31.06
CA LYS A 748 1.44 16.62 29.64
C LYS A 748 0.63 17.64 28.85
N ALA A 749 1.31 18.51 28.10
CA ALA A 749 0.78 19.59 27.26
C ALA A 749 0.35 19.05 25.87
N LYS A 750 -0.48 19.68 25.02
CA LYS A 750 -1.48 20.76 25.12
C LYS A 750 -2.52 20.44 24.01
N ARG A 751 -3.48 19.56 24.30
CA ARG A 751 -4.69 19.38 23.49
C ARG A 751 -5.63 20.57 23.72
N LYS A 752 -6.58 20.86 22.80
CA LYS A 752 -7.71 21.77 23.11
C LYS A 752 -8.42 21.22 24.36
N ARG A 753 -8.82 22.07 25.30
CA ARG A 753 -9.41 21.65 26.58
C ARG A 753 -10.89 22.05 26.62
N TYR A 754 -11.77 21.09 26.87
CA TYR A 754 -13.19 21.32 27.10
C TYR A 754 -13.58 20.93 28.52
N ILE A 755 -14.49 21.70 29.12
CA ILE A 755 -15.13 21.37 30.40
C ILE A 755 -16.64 21.27 30.15
N LEU A 756 -17.19 20.06 30.22
CA LEU A 756 -18.62 19.78 30.19
C LEU A 756 -19.15 19.82 31.63
N VAL A 757 -20.19 20.60 31.89
CA VAL A 757 -20.75 20.79 33.24
C VAL A 757 -22.21 20.40 33.24
N ASP A 758 -22.59 19.46 34.10
CA ASP A 758 -24.00 19.27 34.45
C ASP A 758 -24.44 20.40 35.39
N GLY A 759 -25.24 21.31 34.84
CA GLY A 759 -25.62 22.54 35.51
C GLY A 759 -26.47 22.32 36.77
N TYR A 760 -27.40 21.36 36.78
CA TYR A 760 -28.25 21.13 37.96
C TYR A 760 -27.49 20.38 39.04
N ASN A 761 -26.64 19.42 38.67
CA ASN A 761 -25.78 18.72 39.62
C ASN A 761 -24.87 19.70 40.38
N VAL A 762 -24.28 20.67 39.67
CA VAL A 762 -23.44 21.71 40.29
C VAL A 762 -24.26 22.66 41.17
N ILE A 763 -25.43 23.13 40.72
CA ILE A 763 -26.30 24.01 41.52
C ILE A 763 -26.69 23.35 42.84
N HIS A 764 -26.99 22.04 42.84
CA HIS A 764 -27.37 21.31 44.04
C HIS A 764 -26.19 21.00 44.96
N ALA A 765 -24.97 20.93 44.43
CA ALA A 765 -23.77 20.63 45.18
C ALA A 765 -23.13 21.86 45.85
N TRP A 766 -23.29 23.06 45.28
CA TRP A 766 -22.63 24.27 45.76
C TRP A 766 -23.49 25.02 46.79
N PRO A 767 -23.03 25.25 48.03
CA PRO A 767 -23.83 25.85 49.09
C PRO A 767 -24.46 27.20 48.72
N GLU A 768 -23.68 28.12 48.13
CA GLU A 768 -24.17 29.46 47.72
C GLU A 768 -25.30 29.37 46.67
N LEU A 769 -25.19 28.44 45.72
CA LEU A 769 -26.19 28.25 44.65
C LEU A 769 -27.42 27.50 45.15
N LYS A 770 -27.22 26.51 46.03
CA LYS A 770 -28.30 25.75 46.65
C LYS A 770 -29.20 26.65 47.50
N ASP A 771 -28.63 27.58 48.26
CA ASP A 771 -29.40 28.53 49.05
C ASP A 771 -30.20 29.50 48.14
N LEU A 772 -29.64 29.88 46.98
CA LEU A 772 -30.33 30.68 45.96
C LEU A 772 -31.50 29.96 45.29
N THR A 773 -31.44 28.62 45.14
CA THR A 773 -32.57 27.85 44.58
C THR A 773 -33.83 27.88 45.45
N ALA A 774 -33.70 28.17 46.75
CA ALA A 774 -34.84 28.35 47.64
C ALA A 774 -35.69 29.59 47.30
N HIS A 775 -35.13 30.53 46.52
CA HIS A 775 -35.79 31.78 46.14
C HIS A 775 -36.09 31.87 44.63
N SER A 776 -35.19 31.40 43.75
CA SER A 776 -35.43 31.29 42.30
C SER A 776 -34.38 30.39 41.61
N PHE A 777 -34.84 29.39 40.84
CA PHE A 777 -33.96 28.57 40.00
C PHE A 777 -33.29 29.38 38.88
N ASP A 778 -33.94 30.41 38.36
CA ASP A 778 -33.37 31.28 37.32
C ASP A 778 -32.20 32.12 37.86
N ALA A 779 -32.34 32.58 39.10
CA ALA A 779 -31.27 33.31 39.79
C ALA A 779 -30.06 32.41 40.07
N ALA A 780 -30.29 31.16 40.49
CA ALA A 780 -29.22 30.18 40.72
C ALA A 780 -28.49 29.80 39.41
N ARG A 781 -29.23 29.65 38.30
CA ARG A 781 -28.65 29.40 36.97
C ARG A 781 -27.81 30.58 36.48
N GLY A 782 -28.34 31.80 36.57
CA GLY A 782 -27.60 33.02 36.21
C GLY A 782 -26.32 33.17 37.03
N ARG A 783 -26.41 32.95 38.35
CA ARG A 783 -25.26 33.02 39.25
C ARG A 783 -24.19 31.96 38.94
N LEU A 784 -24.60 30.72 38.63
CA LEU A 784 -23.67 29.68 38.18
C LEU A 784 -22.95 30.11 36.91
N LEU A 785 -23.69 30.59 35.90
CA LEU A 785 -23.10 31.01 34.62
C LEU A 785 -22.13 32.19 34.77
N ASP A 786 -22.41 33.14 35.67
CA ASP A 786 -21.48 34.24 35.98
C ASP A 786 -20.17 33.73 36.61
N ILE A 787 -20.26 32.79 37.54
CA ILE A 787 -19.07 32.18 38.19
C ILE A 787 -18.24 31.42 37.16
N LEU A 788 -18.91 30.65 36.30
CA LEU A 788 -18.28 29.83 35.27
C LEU A 788 -17.66 30.66 34.14
N SER A 789 -18.30 31.75 33.74
CA SER A 789 -17.78 32.70 32.75
C SER A 789 -16.45 33.31 33.20
N ASN A 790 -16.38 33.72 34.47
CA ASN A 790 -15.15 34.21 35.08
C ASN A 790 -14.08 33.10 35.12
N TYR A 791 -14.43 31.89 35.58
CA TYR A 791 -13.50 30.77 35.66
C TYR A 791 -12.91 30.41 34.28
N GLN A 792 -13.74 30.33 33.24
CA GLN A 792 -13.28 30.07 31.86
C GLN A 792 -12.31 31.14 31.36
N GLY A 793 -12.53 32.41 31.71
CA GLY A 793 -11.62 33.51 31.36
C GLY A 793 -10.19 33.32 31.88
N TYR A 794 -10.03 32.59 33.00
CA TYR A 794 -8.73 32.31 33.62
C TYR A 794 -8.14 30.94 33.22
N ASP A 795 -8.94 29.87 33.15
CA ASP A 795 -8.43 28.52 32.82
C ASP A 795 -8.17 28.34 31.31
N GLY A 796 -8.88 29.07 30.45
CA GLY A 796 -8.71 29.02 29.00
C GLY A 796 -9.22 27.73 28.33
N ALA A 797 -9.94 26.86 29.05
CA ALA A 797 -10.70 25.75 28.48
C ALA A 797 -12.10 26.21 28.02
N GLN A 798 -12.61 25.67 26.92
CA GLN A 798 -13.96 26.01 26.46
C GLN A 798 -15.01 25.30 27.31
N MET A 799 -15.96 26.06 27.86
CA MET A 799 -16.96 25.52 28.77
C MET A 799 -18.32 25.32 28.09
N ILE A 800 -18.91 24.16 28.32
CA ILE A 800 -20.25 23.80 27.87
C ILE A 800 -21.06 23.38 29.10
N VAL A 801 -22.11 24.14 29.42
CA VAL A 801 -23.01 23.86 30.54
C VAL A 801 -24.31 23.29 29.99
N VAL A 802 -24.68 22.10 30.46
CA VAL A 802 -25.88 21.40 30.04
C VAL A 802 -26.91 21.47 31.16
N PHE A 803 -28.13 21.91 30.85
CA PHE A 803 -29.26 21.90 31.75
C PHE A 803 -30.37 21.02 31.19
N ASP A 804 -30.92 20.16 32.05
CA ASP A 804 -32.12 19.40 31.73
C ASP A 804 -33.32 20.30 31.44
N ALA A 805 -34.08 19.97 30.41
CA ALA A 805 -35.36 20.62 30.11
C ALA A 805 -36.48 20.13 31.05
N TYR A 806 -36.41 20.47 32.34
CA TYR A 806 -37.41 20.00 33.30
C TYR A 806 -38.65 20.89 33.46
N MET A 807 -38.79 22.03 32.75
CA MET A 807 -39.97 22.91 32.93
C MET A 807 -40.49 23.67 31.69
N VAL A 808 -40.43 23.10 30.48
CA VAL A 808 -41.22 23.63 29.33
C VAL A 808 -41.79 22.49 28.49
N LYS A 809 -43.12 22.27 28.56
CA LYS A 809 -43.82 21.30 27.70
C LYS A 809 -43.65 21.67 26.23
N GLY A 810 -43.03 20.80 25.43
CA GLY A 810 -42.83 21.00 23.99
C GLY A 810 -41.51 21.69 23.57
N GLY A 811 -40.48 21.73 24.42
CA GLY A 811 -39.19 22.35 24.08
C GLY A 811 -38.36 21.54 23.06
N THR A 812 -37.99 22.15 21.93
CA THR A 812 -37.18 21.54 20.86
C THR A 812 -35.67 21.47 21.15
N GLY A 813 -35.25 21.79 22.38
CA GLY A 813 -33.85 22.05 22.76
C GLY A 813 -33.37 23.41 22.24
N SER A 814 -32.48 24.07 22.97
CA SER A 814 -31.91 25.37 22.55
C SER A 814 -30.45 25.49 22.97
N VAL A 815 -29.62 26.00 22.06
CA VAL A 815 -28.21 26.35 22.32
C VAL A 815 -28.12 27.87 22.40
N GLN A 816 -27.57 28.38 23.49
CA GLN A 816 -27.38 29.82 23.72
C GLN A 816 -25.97 30.06 24.22
N ASN A 817 -25.38 31.21 23.89
CA ASN A 817 -24.09 31.60 24.44
C ASN A 817 -24.33 32.62 25.55
N TYR A 818 -23.84 32.33 26.75
CA TYR A 818 -23.83 33.27 27.88
C TYR A 818 -22.40 33.77 28.08
N HIS A 819 -22.12 34.98 27.61
CA HIS A 819 -20.76 35.52 27.51
C HIS A 819 -19.83 34.57 26.74
N ASN A 820 -18.82 34.01 27.40
CA ASN A 820 -17.85 33.05 26.84
C ASN A 820 -18.22 31.57 27.08
N VAL A 821 -19.34 31.29 27.76
CA VAL A 821 -19.81 29.94 28.10
C VAL A 821 -20.91 29.49 27.13
N HIS A 822 -20.80 28.27 26.60
CA HIS A 822 -21.85 27.66 25.78
C HIS A 822 -22.88 26.98 26.68
N VAL A 823 -24.15 27.35 26.55
CA VAL A 823 -25.25 26.83 27.38
C VAL A 823 -26.23 26.03 26.52
N ILE A 824 -26.50 24.81 26.95
CA ILE A 824 -27.32 23.85 26.21
C ILE A 824 -28.48 23.42 27.09
N PHE A 825 -29.69 23.64 26.58
CA PHE A 825 -30.91 23.07 27.14
C PHE A 825 -31.29 21.84 26.32
N THR A 826 -31.34 20.67 26.96
CA THR A 826 -31.67 19.41 26.30
C THR A 826 -33.10 19.39 25.78
N LYS A 827 -33.44 18.40 24.95
CA LYS A 827 -34.84 18.18 24.50
C LYS A 827 -35.62 17.44 25.60
N GLU A 828 -36.95 17.54 25.61
CA GLU A 828 -37.82 16.88 26.62
C GLU A 828 -37.59 15.36 26.77
N ALA A 829 -37.10 14.69 25.72
CA ALA A 829 -36.80 13.25 25.70
C ALA A 829 -35.29 12.91 25.85
N GLN A 830 -34.43 13.89 26.14
CA GLN A 830 -32.98 13.70 26.26
C GLN A 830 -32.50 14.26 27.61
N THR A 831 -31.86 13.42 28.43
CA THR A 831 -31.24 13.86 29.69
C THR A 831 -29.91 14.55 29.42
N ALA A 832 -29.50 15.40 30.35
CA ALA A 832 -28.19 16.06 30.38
C ALA A 832 -27.09 15.00 30.32
N ASP A 833 -27.23 13.91 31.06
CA ASP A 833 -26.31 12.78 31.08
C ASP A 833 -26.10 12.18 29.68
N ALA A 834 -27.20 11.90 28.95
CA ALA A 834 -27.14 11.33 27.60
C ALA A 834 -26.54 12.32 26.58
N TYR A 835 -26.69 13.64 26.81
CA TYR A 835 -26.05 14.65 26.00
C TYR A 835 -24.55 14.74 26.29
N ILE A 836 -24.16 14.73 27.58
CA ILE A 836 -22.78 14.82 28.05
C ILE A 836 -21.99 13.59 27.60
N GLU A 837 -22.56 12.39 27.67
CA GLU A 837 -21.97 11.15 27.17
C GLU A 837 -21.63 11.26 25.68
N ARG A 838 -22.61 11.65 24.85
CA ARG A 838 -22.43 11.81 23.41
C ARG A 838 -21.38 12.88 23.09
N ALA A 839 -21.46 14.04 23.75
CA ALA A 839 -20.51 15.14 23.55
C ALA A 839 -19.09 14.75 24.00
N CYS A 840 -18.95 13.98 25.08
CA CYS A 840 -17.67 13.46 25.53
C CYS A 840 -17.06 12.51 24.49
N HIS A 841 -17.85 11.57 23.96
CA HIS A 841 -17.41 10.63 22.92
C HIS A 841 -17.00 11.35 21.62
N GLU A 842 -17.75 12.37 21.19
CA GLU A 842 -17.45 13.13 19.98
C GLU A 842 -16.19 14.03 20.14
N LEU A 843 -15.99 14.65 21.32
CA LEU A 843 -14.90 15.61 21.55
C LEU A 843 -13.57 14.98 22.02
N ALA A 844 -13.60 13.81 22.66
CA ALA A 844 -12.41 13.18 23.25
C ALA A 844 -11.37 12.69 22.22
N GLY A 845 -11.74 12.61 20.93
CA GLY A 845 -10.79 12.28 19.86
C GLY A 845 -9.70 13.35 19.68
N ASP A 846 -10.10 14.62 19.68
CA ASP A 846 -9.24 15.75 19.30
C ASP A 846 -8.86 16.68 20.47
N ALA A 847 -9.48 16.48 21.65
CA ALA A 847 -9.37 17.37 22.79
C ALA A 847 -9.31 16.64 24.15
N GLU A 848 -8.75 17.29 25.16
CA GLU A 848 -8.90 16.87 26.56
C GLU A 848 -10.27 17.32 27.07
N VAL A 849 -11.15 16.38 27.37
CA VAL A 849 -12.51 16.65 27.85
C VAL A 849 -12.59 16.35 29.34
N ARG A 850 -13.03 17.33 30.13
CA ARG A 850 -13.32 17.16 31.55
C ARG A 850 -14.82 17.26 31.78
N VAL A 851 -15.39 16.33 32.54
CA VAL A 851 -16.83 16.31 32.86
C VAL A 851 -17.03 16.57 34.34
N VAL A 852 -17.73 17.65 34.68
CA VAL A 852 -18.05 18.04 36.05
C VAL A 852 -19.41 17.46 36.42
N THR A 853 -19.38 16.43 37.26
CA THR A 853 -20.57 15.74 37.75
C THR A 853 -20.27 15.07 39.09
N SER A 854 -21.28 14.95 39.94
CA SER A 854 -21.23 14.18 41.18
C SER A 854 -21.81 12.76 41.04
N ASP A 855 -22.41 12.40 39.90
CA ASP A 855 -22.99 11.08 39.68
C ASP A 855 -21.90 9.99 39.51
N GLY A 856 -22.12 8.84 40.15
CA GLY A 856 -21.24 7.68 40.06
C GLY A 856 -21.42 6.88 38.77
N ALA A 857 -22.60 6.90 38.16
CA ALA A 857 -22.87 6.17 36.91
C ALA A 857 -22.11 6.80 35.72
N GLU A 858 -22.05 8.13 35.67
CA GLU A 858 -21.34 8.87 34.62
C GLU A 858 -19.81 8.68 34.70
N GLN A 859 -19.26 8.32 35.86
CA GLN A 859 -17.82 8.14 36.04
C GLN A 859 -17.24 7.06 35.11
N VAL A 860 -17.95 5.95 34.93
CA VAL A 860 -17.51 4.83 34.09
C VAL A 860 -17.71 5.16 32.61
N ILE A 861 -18.80 5.88 32.29
CA ILE A 861 -19.17 6.29 30.92
C ILE A 861 -18.18 7.32 30.37
N VAL A 862 -17.83 8.32 31.17
CA VAL A 862 -16.85 9.36 30.83
C VAL A 862 -15.45 8.75 30.64
N ALA A 863 -15.05 7.83 31.53
CA ALA A 863 -13.78 7.11 31.40
C ALA A 863 -13.75 6.21 30.15
N GLY A 864 -14.85 5.50 29.85
CA GLY A 864 -15.00 4.67 28.66
C GLY A 864 -15.00 5.47 27.34
N SER A 865 -15.43 6.73 27.40
CA SER A 865 -15.43 7.67 26.26
C SER A 865 -14.16 8.51 26.14
N GLY A 866 -13.15 8.29 26.99
CA GLY A 866 -11.86 8.99 26.96
C GLY A 866 -11.82 10.36 27.64
N GLY A 867 -12.84 10.72 28.42
CA GLY A 867 -12.90 11.95 29.22
C GLY A 867 -12.42 11.77 30.67
N ILE A 868 -12.17 12.89 31.35
CA ILE A 868 -11.75 12.93 32.76
C ILE A 868 -12.90 13.48 33.61
N ARG A 869 -13.41 12.72 34.58
CA ARG A 869 -14.45 13.19 35.49
C ARG A 869 -13.86 14.01 36.65
N ILE A 870 -14.51 15.12 37.00
CA ILE A 870 -14.23 15.94 38.19
C ILE A 870 -15.52 16.03 39.02
N SER A 871 -15.43 15.88 40.34
CA SER A 871 -16.60 16.04 41.21
C SER A 871 -17.02 17.50 41.35
N SER A 872 -18.31 17.77 41.55
CA SER A 872 -18.82 19.15 41.68
C SER A 872 -18.21 19.89 42.89
N GLN A 873 -17.88 19.18 43.98
CA GLN A 873 -17.22 19.75 45.16
C GLN A 873 -15.73 20.04 44.93
N GLU A 874 -15.03 19.18 44.19
CA GLU A 874 -13.64 19.41 43.82
C GLU A 874 -13.53 20.57 42.83
N PHE A 875 -14.48 20.67 41.90
CA PHE A 875 -14.56 21.79 40.98
C PHE A 875 -14.83 23.12 41.69
N LEU A 876 -15.67 23.14 42.73
CA LEU A 876 -15.87 24.33 43.57
C LEU A 876 -14.55 24.82 44.19
N LYS A 877 -13.77 23.90 44.77
CA LYS A 877 -12.46 24.23 45.35
C LYS A 877 -11.51 24.82 44.31
N GLN A 878 -11.52 24.30 43.07
CA GLN A 878 -10.71 24.85 41.98
C GLN A 878 -11.16 26.27 41.62
N VAL A 879 -12.47 26.54 41.58
CA VAL A 879 -13.02 27.87 41.31
C VAL A 879 -12.64 28.86 42.42
N GLU A 880 -12.75 28.47 43.69
CA GLU A 880 -12.39 29.32 44.85
C GLU A 880 -10.89 29.62 44.92
N GLN A 881 -10.05 28.61 44.67
CA GLN A 881 -8.59 28.77 44.61
C GLN A 881 -8.19 29.72 43.48
N MET A 882 -8.83 29.62 42.32
CA MET A 882 -8.54 30.48 41.18
C MET A 882 -9.01 31.91 41.39
N ASN A 883 -10.17 32.13 42.03
CA ASN A 883 -10.63 33.46 42.43
C ASN A 883 -9.68 34.12 43.43
N THR A 884 -9.14 33.35 44.39
CA THR A 884 -8.17 33.86 45.38
C THR A 884 -6.84 34.24 44.71
N ARG A 885 -6.38 33.42 43.76
CA ARG A 885 -5.15 33.66 42.99
C ARG A 885 -5.28 34.83 42.00
N GLY A 886 -6.44 34.99 41.37
CA GLY A 886 -6.78 36.14 40.54
C GLY A 886 -6.81 37.44 41.33
N LEU A 887 -7.31 37.42 42.58
CA LEU A 887 -7.30 38.59 43.47
C LEU A 887 -5.88 38.97 43.93
N SER A 888 -5.00 38.00 44.18
CA SER A 888 -3.59 38.27 44.50
C SER A 888 -2.81 38.81 43.31
N GLU A 889 -2.99 38.23 42.12
CA GLU A 889 -2.33 38.69 40.89
C GLU A 889 -2.84 40.08 40.45
N PHE A 890 -4.12 40.40 40.66
CA PHE A 890 -4.67 41.73 40.44
C PHE A 890 -4.16 42.76 41.47
N ARG A 891 -3.97 42.36 42.73
CA ARG A 891 -3.34 43.21 43.76
C ARG A 891 -1.86 43.48 43.47
N ASP A 892 -1.14 42.48 42.95
CA ASP A 892 0.27 42.62 42.60
C ASP A 892 0.47 43.45 41.32
N ARG A 893 -0.42 43.33 40.32
CA ARG A 893 -0.41 44.20 39.12
C ARG A 893 -0.80 45.65 39.40
N ASN A 894 -1.57 45.93 40.45
CA ASN A 894 -1.94 47.31 40.85
C ASN A 894 -1.05 47.89 41.96
N ARG A 895 -0.01 47.15 42.39
CA ARG A 895 1.05 47.64 43.28
C ARG A 895 2.38 47.93 42.55
N GLY A 896 2.40 47.79 41.23
CA GLY A 896 3.52 48.16 40.35
C GLY A 896 3.31 49.51 39.69
#